data_AF-A0A0D2D6M1-F1
#
_entry.id   AF-A0A0D2D6M1-F1
#
_cell.length_a   1.000
_cell.length_b   1.000
_cell.length_c   1.000
_cell.angle_alpha   90.00
_cell.angle_beta   90.00
_cell.angle_gamma   90.00
#
_symmetry.space_group_name_H-M   'P 1'
#
loop_
_entity.id
_entity.type
_entity.pdbx_description
1 polymer ?
#
loop_
_entity_poly.entity_id
_entity_poly.type
_entity_poly.pdbx_seq_one_letter_code
_entity_poly.pdbx_strand_id
1 'polypeptide(L)'
;MKVLHPEARENLKRPRSTVACDSCCANKVKCDVDRPPCRRCTIKRISCTFDRPLQRVKPSLSTTKTGTEPAAAGNILSSFDSRTTPHVHAEIGGTDEVMTPSHSSNVRFIDSPEVNQIADSYCPTLPPFDGTIEPLAAHSSAGNIAGGIELPQEDGPFSSFSGNLFAWQDEGVEPSYQDVIFPSIFEVSENVAADYNFDLFTEDLLRLHASESLPGTFASDLMSFNGTGMATSPLRLDYSYGNALQENQNMELEAANVAAERLKESTNATFVSRPQSPGVLTEQSQWMKSLVAQGRPSFDRDVINAFLALFEDNISAFFPGSGQTKFTRESPRHIYLAMAGVGGCFCSIEGSTQVAKWFYYNARRELFTDVYHSRRRTFDEKLCVIQTFCLLELFGYLCGDQRAYELTEVWHLEMLQIARQFGLWTSAKSDSEERQSGIIHILYTLECYRTIILQRPAMFYAPTAQPAPSSFPFSSSWWLGPKEESLETTLQSIASHGTSTKRIKSSSMSFLSLCAISLSASQSTCIGNLEPSQSSEQDISKKGDQGAPSQDHSTRKFFEMLLNNWRCSHAIAPEPSTMMLFHLLHLNIYVSLSSLQDVEQWNLRHRCFYSDEDKAKSLWHAGHVLRLAKDMSMLATPEARESGTLLPPHFPHAVFLASLCFWRVDYEETNDDSMPGAYNNGITRGKEIQLGESLISRHRSGMARVYKKVLERLRSVV
;
A
#
# COMPACT_ATOMS: atom_id res chain seq x y z
N MET A 1 36.88 -38.69 47.03
CA MET A 1 36.36 -39.07 45.71
C MET A 1 35.21 -38.13 45.38
N LYS A 2 35.43 -37.16 44.48
CA LYS A 2 34.41 -36.18 44.05
C LYS A 2 33.65 -36.76 42.85
N VAL A 3 32.34 -36.85 42.96
CA VAL A 3 31.42 -37.20 41.87
C VAL A 3 31.19 -35.94 41.03
N LEU A 4 31.41 -36.04 39.71
CA LEU A 4 31.23 -34.94 38.75
C LEU A 4 29.81 -34.96 38.16
N HIS A 5 29.22 -33.78 38.02
CA HIS A 5 27.89 -33.52 37.45
C HIS A 5 27.85 -33.69 35.91
N PRO A 6 26.70 -34.07 35.29
CA PRO A 6 26.62 -34.44 33.87
C PRO A 6 26.47 -33.27 32.86
N GLU A 7 26.40 -32.02 33.31
CA GLU A 7 25.91 -30.90 32.47
C GLU A 7 26.95 -30.25 31.54
N ALA A 8 28.21 -30.70 31.54
CA ALA A 8 29.29 -30.07 30.77
C ALA A 8 29.58 -30.69 29.38
N ARG A 9 28.62 -31.39 28.75
CA ARG A 9 28.81 -32.06 27.44
C ARG A 9 28.08 -31.44 26.23
N GLU A 10 27.42 -30.30 26.36
CA GLU A 10 26.49 -29.83 25.31
C GLU A 10 27.05 -28.96 24.17
N ASN A 11 28.34 -28.58 24.13
CA ASN A 11 28.87 -27.69 23.08
C ASN A 11 29.88 -28.31 22.09
N LEU A 12 29.85 -29.63 21.90
CA LEU A 12 30.55 -30.24 20.75
C LEU A 12 29.70 -30.04 19.49
N LYS A 13 30.16 -29.12 18.61
CA LYS A 13 29.61 -28.87 17.26
C LYS A 13 29.27 -30.21 16.59
N ARG A 14 27.99 -30.57 16.56
CA ARG A 14 27.54 -31.82 15.94
C ARG A 14 27.89 -31.78 14.44
N PRO A 15 28.46 -32.84 13.87
CA PRO A 15 28.77 -32.90 12.44
C PRO A 15 27.49 -32.67 11.64
N ARG A 16 27.54 -31.73 10.68
CA ARG A 16 26.40 -31.45 9.79
C ARG A 16 26.09 -32.71 9.00
N SER A 17 24.92 -33.30 9.22
CA SER A 17 24.42 -34.38 8.37
C SER A 17 24.26 -33.87 6.93
N THR A 18 24.78 -34.64 5.97
CA THR A 18 24.63 -34.37 4.53
C THR A 18 23.37 -35.00 3.93
N VAL A 19 22.61 -35.80 4.71
CA VAL A 19 21.47 -36.58 4.20
C VAL A 19 20.23 -36.33 5.05
N ALA A 20 19.14 -35.88 4.44
CA ALA A 20 17.82 -35.77 5.07
C ALA A 20 17.03 -37.07 4.90
N CYS A 21 16.14 -37.40 5.85
CA CYS A 21 15.16 -38.49 5.66
C CYS A 21 14.17 -38.13 4.52
N ASP A 22 13.46 -39.13 3.98
CA ASP A 22 12.55 -38.93 2.84
C ASP A 22 11.50 -37.85 3.13
N SER A 23 10.93 -37.84 4.34
CA SER A 23 9.89 -36.87 4.70
C SER A 23 10.42 -35.45 4.86
N CYS A 24 11.60 -35.27 5.46
CA CYS A 24 12.24 -33.95 5.53
C CYS A 24 12.72 -33.46 4.17
N CYS A 25 13.19 -34.37 3.30
CA CYS A 25 13.58 -34.06 1.93
C CYS A 25 12.39 -33.63 1.08
N ALA A 26 11.29 -34.39 1.11
CA ALA A 26 10.06 -34.07 0.39
C ALA A 26 9.48 -32.71 0.79
N ASN A 27 9.58 -32.35 2.08
CA ASN A 27 9.11 -31.08 2.62
C ASN A 27 10.16 -29.95 2.55
N LYS A 28 11.33 -30.18 1.94
CA LYS A 28 12.45 -29.21 1.80
C LYS A 28 12.86 -28.56 3.13
N VAL A 29 12.96 -29.34 4.19
CA VAL A 29 13.22 -28.87 5.56
C VAL A 29 14.45 -29.56 6.14
N LYS A 30 15.14 -28.86 7.05
CA LYS A 30 16.35 -29.39 7.71
C LYS A 30 15.99 -30.63 8.54
N CYS A 31 16.79 -31.68 8.36
CA CYS A 31 16.64 -32.94 9.08
C CYS A 31 17.74 -33.05 10.13
N ASP A 32 17.36 -33.32 11.38
CA ASP A 32 18.32 -33.31 12.49
C ASP A 32 19.13 -34.61 12.62
N VAL A 33 18.70 -35.70 11.96
CA VAL A 33 19.40 -37.01 11.83
C VAL A 33 19.82 -37.69 13.15
N ASP A 34 19.49 -37.09 14.31
CA ASP A 34 19.94 -37.56 15.62
C ASP A 34 19.63 -39.04 15.88
N ARG A 35 18.44 -39.54 15.46
CA ARG A 35 18.02 -40.97 15.43
C ARG A 35 16.91 -41.13 14.39
N PRO A 36 16.71 -42.27 13.71
CA PRO A 36 15.42 -42.59 13.11
C PRO A 36 14.44 -43.03 14.22
N PRO A 37 13.27 -42.37 14.38
CA PRO A 37 12.77 -41.23 13.61
C PRO A 37 13.41 -39.89 14.01
N CYS A 38 13.72 -39.04 13.02
CA CYS A 38 14.33 -37.73 13.29
C CYS A 38 13.37 -36.84 14.10
N ARG A 39 13.90 -35.89 14.88
CA ARG A 39 13.12 -35.08 15.84
C ARG A 39 11.85 -34.49 15.23
N ARG A 40 11.94 -33.93 14.02
CA ARG A 40 10.78 -33.39 13.29
C ARG A 40 9.73 -34.46 12.96
N CYS A 41 10.16 -35.62 12.45
CA CYS A 41 9.25 -36.71 12.12
C CYS A 41 8.58 -37.29 13.37
N THR A 42 9.29 -37.33 14.50
CA THR A 42 8.74 -37.72 15.80
C THR A 42 7.65 -36.76 16.27
N ILE A 43 7.90 -35.45 16.23
CA ILE A 43 6.92 -34.43 16.62
C ILE A 43 5.69 -34.48 15.73
N LYS A 44 5.88 -34.66 14.41
CA LYS A 44 4.78 -34.73 13.44
C LYS A 44 4.12 -36.11 13.35
N ARG A 45 4.60 -37.11 14.08
CA ARG A 45 4.13 -38.51 14.04
C ARG A 45 4.05 -39.08 12.61
N ILE A 46 5.04 -38.78 11.78
CA ILE A 46 5.15 -39.24 10.38
C ILE A 46 6.29 -40.24 10.23
N SER A 47 6.16 -41.17 9.27
CA SER A 47 7.19 -42.19 8.99
C SER A 47 8.50 -41.53 8.56
N CYS A 48 9.60 -41.96 9.18
CA CYS A 48 10.95 -41.44 8.95
C CYS A 48 11.85 -42.52 8.38
N THR A 49 11.88 -42.64 7.06
CA THR A 49 12.73 -43.59 6.33
C THR A 49 13.95 -42.89 5.75
N PHE A 50 15.08 -43.61 5.72
CA PHE A 50 16.33 -43.20 5.08
C PHE A 50 16.69 -44.14 3.91
N ASP A 51 15.72 -44.94 3.44
CA ASP A 51 15.93 -46.09 2.55
C ASP A 51 16.17 -45.74 1.07
N ARG A 52 16.75 -44.59 0.76
CA ARG A 52 17.23 -44.34 -0.61
C ARG A 52 18.68 -44.83 -0.74
N PRO A 53 18.94 -46.02 -1.29
CA PRO A 53 20.24 -46.28 -1.88
C PRO A 53 20.45 -45.23 -2.95
N LEU A 54 21.52 -44.44 -2.83
CA LEU A 54 21.92 -43.43 -3.80
C LEU A 54 22.16 -44.11 -5.16
N GLN A 55 21.12 -44.25 -5.98
CA GLN A 55 21.31 -44.51 -7.40
C GLN A 55 21.94 -43.25 -7.99
N ARG A 56 23.27 -43.29 -8.12
CA ARG A 56 24.03 -42.38 -8.98
C ARG A 56 23.42 -42.46 -10.37
N VAL A 57 22.56 -41.50 -10.71
CA VAL A 57 22.17 -41.26 -12.09
C VAL A 57 23.44 -40.82 -12.81
N LYS A 58 24.08 -41.73 -13.55
CA LYS A 58 25.14 -41.36 -14.49
C LYS A 58 24.53 -40.40 -15.51
N PRO A 59 25.20 -39.28 -15.87
CA PRO A 59 24.72 -38.42 -16.94
C PRO A 59 24.65 -39.24 -18.22
N SER A 60 23.47 -39.37 -18.82
CA SER A 60 23.30 -40.00 -20.12
C SER A 60 23.92 -39.08 -21.17
N LEU A 61 25.09 -39.46 -21.69
CA LEU A 61 25.63 -38.96 -22.95
C LEU A 61 24.63 -39.34 -24.06
N SER A 62 24.01 -38.33 -24.67
CA SER A 62 23.16 -38.50 -25.83
C SER A 62 24.01 -38.92 -27.03
N THR A 63 23.79 -40.15 -27.47
CA THR A 63 24.38 -40.76 -28.66
C THR A 63 23.96 -40.00 -29.91
N THR A 64 24.97 -39.51 -30.62
CA THR A 64 24.95 -39.05 -32.00
C THR A 64 24.42 -40.15 -32.93
N LYS A 65 23.41 -39.84 -33.75
CA LYS A 65 23.09 -40.60 -34.96
C LYS A 65 23.73 -39.93 -36.17
N THR A 66 24.51 -40.73 -36.85
CA THR A 66 25.23 -40.50 -38.10
C THR A 66 24.28 -40.44 -39.30
N GLY A 67 24.61 -39.57 -40.26
CA GLY A 67 23.95 -39.41 -41.56
C GLY A 67 24.79 -38.52 -42.49
N THR A 68 25.79 -39.16 -43.11
CA THR A 68 26.54 -38.92 -44.35
C THR A 68 26.36 -37.59 -45.16
N GLU A 69 27.42 -36.77 -45.17
CA GLU A 69 28.17 -36.02 -46.24
C GLU A 69 27.57 -35.66 -47.65
N PRO A 70 28.22 -34.77 -48.46
CA PRO A 70 29.03 -33.56 -48.15
C PRO A 70 28.80 -32.36 -49.14
N ALA A 71 29.33 -31.16 -48.81
CA ALA A 71 30.27 -30.38 -49.65
C ALA A 71 30.38 -28.87 -49.31
N ALA A 72 31.64 -28.40 -49.35
CA ALA A 72 32.14 -27.07 -49.75
C ALA A 72 32.28 -25.92 -48.71
N ALA A 73 33.57 -25.67 -48.39
CA ALA A 73 34.31 -24.38 -48.34
C ALA A 73 33.77 -23.21 -47.47
N GLY A 74 34.58 -22.46 -46.73
CA GLY A 74 36.02 -22.37 -46.56
C GLY A 74 36.36 -21.14 -45.68
N ASN A 75 37.57 -21.17 -45.10
CA ASN A 75 38.45 -20.07 -44.66
C ASN A 75 37.87 -18.72 -44.17
N ILE A 76 38.42 -18.18 -43.06
CA ILE A 76 39.47 -17.13 -43.09
C ILE A 76 39.98 -16.80 -41.67
N LEU A 77 41.30 -16.62 -41.63
CA LEU A 77 42.22 -16.17 -40.57
C LEU A 77 42.06 -14.67 -40.22
N SER A 78 42.49 -14.30 -39.01
CA SER A 78 43.38 -13.17 -38.62
C SER A 78 42.97 -12.62 -37.25
N SER A 79 43.77 -12.70 -36.18
CA SER A 79 45.07 -12.05 -35.92
C SER A 79 44.96 -10.52 -35.91
N PHE A 80 45.03 -9.90 -34.73
CA PHE A 80 46.10 -8.95 -34.37
C PHE A 80 45.99 -8.50 -32.89
N ASP A 81 47.14 -8.56 -32.22
CA ASP A 81 47.46 -7.88 -30.96
C ASP A 81 47.53 -6.36 -31.14
N SER A 82 47.18 -5.57 -30.11
CA SER A 82 48.12 -4.67 -29.39
C SER A 82 47.44 -3.54 -28.61
N ARG A 83 47.75 -3.50 -27.32
CA ARG A 83 48.09 -2.37 -26.42
C ARG A 83 47.66 -0.94 -26.86
N THR A 84 47.03 -0.19 -25.95
CA THR A 84 47.69 0.83 -25.08
C THR A 84 46.66 1.59 -24.24
N THR A 85 46.96 1.76 -22.96
CA THR A 85 46.32 2.70 -22.02
C THR A 85 46.79 4.13 -22.27
N PRO A 86 45.99 5.14 -21.87
CA PRO A 86 46.61 6.34 -21.32
C PRO A 86 46.01 6.76 -19.96
N HIS A 87 46.92 7.28 -19.15
CA HIS A 87 46.71 7.87 -17.84
C HIS A 87 46.22 9.32 -17.92
N VAL A 88 45.50 9.68 -16.87
CA VAL A 88 44.98 10.97 -16.39
C VAL A 88 46.03 12.10 -16.34
N HIS A 89 45.61 13.35 -16.62
CA HIS A 89 45.88 14.55 -15.81
C HIS A 89 45.13 15.78 -16.37
N ALA A 90 44.35 16.47 -15.52
CA ALA A 90 44.00 17.88 -15.72
C ALA A 90 43.78 18.57 -14.35
N GLU A 91 44.67 19.51 -14.05
CA GLU A 91 44.67 20.50 -12.96
C GLU A 91 43.58 21.57 -13.22
N ILE A 92 42.78 21.98 -12.23
CA ILE A 92 42.94 23.09 -11.27
C ILE A 92 43.24 24.47 -11.89
N GLY A 93 42.30 25.40 -11.67
CA GLY A 93 42.37 26.86 -11.85
C GLY A 93 41.05 27.39 -12.39
N GLY A 94 40.37 28.42 -11.87
CA GLY A 94 40.57 29.34 -10.76
C GLY A 94 39.46 30.40 -10.84
N THR A 95 38.96 30.84 -9.67
CA THR A 95 38.55 32.22 -9.32
C THR A 95 37.45 32.95 -10.16
N ASP A 96 36.31 33.31 -9.55
CA ASP A 96 36.10 34.65 -8.94
C ASP A 96 34.65 34.94 -8.50
N GLU A 97 34.57 35.71 -7.40
CA GLU A 97 33.60 36.76 -6.99
C GLU A 97 32.08 36.43 -6.91
N VAL A 98 31.50 36.33 -5.70
CA VAL A 98 31.00 37.42 -4.82
C VAL A 98 29.84 38.23 -5.44
N MET A 99 28.62 37.94 -4.97
CA MET A 99 27.58 38.95 -4.81
C MET A 99 26.52 38.48 -3.80
N THR A 100 26.49 39.11 -2.63
CA THR A 100 25.38 39.07 -1.67
C THR A 100 24.34 40.13 -2.03
N PRO A 101 23.08 39.94 -1.64
CA PRO A 101 22.34 41.08 -1.14
C PRO A 101 21.62 40.78 0.18
N SER A 102 21.96 41.60 1.17
CA SER A 102 21.23 41.83 2.41
C SER A 102 20.09 42.81 2.15
N HIS A 103 18.86 42.41 2.49
CA HIS A 103 17.77 43.37 2.70
C HIS A 103 17.01 43.04 3.99
N SER A 104 17.31 43.83 5.01
CA SER A 104 16.46 44.04 6.18
C SER A 104 15.41 45.10 5.84
N SER A 105 14.16 44.86 6.21
CA SER A 105 13.17 45.95 6.32
C SER A 105 12.16 45.68 7.43
N ASN A 106 12.38 46.47 8.48
CA ASN A 106 11.50 46.96 9.52
C ASN A 106 9.98 46.66 9.43
N VAL A 107 9.54 46.01 10.49
CA VAL A 107 8.16 45.94 11.01
C VAL A 107 7.65 47.34 11.32
N ARG A 108 6.46 47.70 10.80
CA ARG A 108 5.63 48.78 11.33
C ARG A 108 4.34 48.19 11.91
N PHE A 109 4.11 48.48 13.19
CA PHE A 109 2.84 48.30 13.88
C PHE A 109 1.77 49.21 13.26
N ILE A 110 0.61 48.65 12.96
CA ILE A 110 -0.63 49.40 12.73
C ILE A 110 -1.71 48.75 13.60
N ASP A 111 -2.27 49.54 14.50
CA ASP A 111 -3.43 49.21 15.33
C ASP A 111 -4.74 49.29 14.53
N SER A 112 -5.58 48.25 14.67
CA SER A 112 -7.06 48.22 14.67
C SER A 112 -7.87 48.74 13.45
N PRO A 113 -9.12 48.27 13.17
CA PRO A 113 -10.17 48.02 14.18
C PRO A 113 -11.07 46.79 14.00
N GLU A 114 -11.85 46.58 15.06
CA GLU A 114 -13.04 45.74 15.19
C GLU A 114 -13.93 45.69 13.93
N VAL A 115 -14.28 44.47 13.50
CA VAL A 115 -15.45 44.25 12.64
C VAL A 115 -16.30 43.13 13.23
N ASN A 116 -17.55 43.53 13.46
CA ASN A 116 -18.65 42.78 14.03
C ASN A 116 -19.03 41.51 13.28
N GLN A 117 -19.42 40.51 14.08
CA GLN A 117 -20.61 39.65 13.94
C GLN A 117 -21.19 39.48 12.53
N ILE A 118 -21.09 38.26 11.99
CA ILE A 118 -22.14 37.48 11.34
C ILE A 118 -21.53 36.10 11.00
N ALA A 119 -21.98 35.04 11.67
CA ALA A 119 -22.16 33.67 11.16
C ALA A 119 -22.23 32.64 12.32
N ASP A 120 -23.28 32.72 13.13
CA ASP A 120 -23.79 31.55 13.84
C ASP A 120 -24.69 30.77 12.87
N SER A 121 -24.20 29.66 12.31
CA SER A 121 -25.03 28.46 12.07
C SER A 121 -24.15 27.32 11.54
N TYR A 122 -24.31 26.14 12.14
CA TYR A 122 -23.75 24.83 11.76
C TYR A 122 -22.27 24.58 12.07
N CYS A 123 -21.98 24.44 13.36
CA CYS A 123 -21.00 23.47 13.85
C CYS A 123 -21.72 22.55 14.83
N PRO A 124 -21.96 21.26 14.53
CA PRO A 124 -22.39 20.33 15.56
C PRO A 124 -21.19 20.10 16.48
N THR A 125 -21.16 20.83 17.59
CA THR A 125 -20.44 20.39 18.79
C THR A 125 -20.82 18.94 19.01
N LEU A 126 -19.81 18.07 19.16
CA LEU A 126 -20.00 16.75 19.75
C LEU A 126 -20.91 16.93 20.99
N PRO A 127 -22.06 16.24 21.09
CA PRO A 127 -22.83 16.33 22.31
C PRO A 127 -21.90 15.93 23.48
N PRO A 128 -21.89 16.67 24.59
CA PRO A 128 -21.27 16.15 25.80
C PRO A 128 -21.89 14.79 26.08
N PHE A 129 -21.05 13.80 26.33
CA PHE A 129 -21.47 12.44 26.66
C PHE A 129 -22.09 12.51 28.06
N ASP A 130 -23.35 12.91 28.15
CA ASP A 130 -24.10 12.92 29.41
C ASP A 130 -24.61 11.51 29.67
N GLY A 131 -23.72 10.69 30.22
CA GLY A 131 -24.06 9.41 30.80
C GLY A 131 -24.79 9.61 32.12
N THR A 132 -26.02 10.14 32.09
CA THR A 132 -26.94 9.99 33.23
C THR A 132 -27.46 8.55 33.24
N ILE A 133 -26.71 7.69 33.92
CA ILE A 133 -27.21 6.44 34.48
C ILE A 133 -28.16 6.83 35.61
N GLU A 134 -29.44 6.46 35.50
CA GLU A 134 -30.38 6.53 36.63
C GLU A 134 -29.85 5.68 37.80
N PRO A 135 -29.78 6.21 39.03
CA PRO A 135 -29.37 5.44 40.18
C PRO A 135 -30.55 4.58 40.66
N LEU A 136 -30.59 3.31 40.24
CA LEU A 136 -31.45 2.31 40.85
C LEU A 136 -30.87 1.91 42.21
N ALA A 137 -31.74 2.02 43.22
CA ALA A 137 -31.44 1.99 44.64
C ALA A 137 -30.59 0.78 45.08
N ALA A 138 -29.58 1.09 45.90
CA ALA A 138 -28.81 0.14 46.67
C ALA A 138 -29.69 -0.59 47.69
N HIS A 139 -29.76 -1.92 47.58
CA HIS A 139 -30.01 -2.78 48.74
C HIS A 139 -28.69 -3.43 49.15
N SER A 140 -28.15 -2.96 50.28
CA SER A 140 -27.04 -3.61 50.96
C SER A 140 -27.52 -4.92 51.59
N SER A 141 -26.86 -6.02 51.26
CA SER A 141 -26.79 -7.16 52.18
C SER A 141 -25.36 -7.69 52.17
N ALA A 142 -24.62 -7.30 53.21
CA ALA A 142 -23.34 -7.90 53.56
C ALA A 142 -23.56 -9.37 53.94
N GLY A 143 -22.85 -10.27 53.26
CA GLY A 143 -22.80 -11.70 53.56
C GLY A 143 -21.39 -12.21 53.36
N ASN A 144 -20.59 -12.20 54.44
CA ASN A 144 -19.31 -12.88 54.52
C ASN A 144 -19.53 -14.40 54.38
N ILE A 145 -18.95 -15.02 53.35
CA ILE A 145 -18.64 -16.46 53.38
C ILE A 145 -17.24 -16.66 52.84
N ALA A 146 -16.32 -16.97 53.76
CA ALA A 146 -15.04 -17.58 53.48
C ALA A 146 -15.29 -19.03 53.04
N GLY A 147 -14.72 -19.43 51.90
CA GLY A 147 -14.78 -20.79 51.40
C GLY A 147 -13.65 -21.01 50.39
N GLY A 148 -12.51 -21.46 50.91
CA GLY A 148 -11.42 -21.97 50.07
C GLY A 148 -11.83 -23.29 49.44
N ILE A 149 -11.65 -23.39 48.13
CA ILE A 149 -11.71 -24.63 47.38
C ILE A 149 -10.45 -24.70 46.52
N GLU A 150 -9.55 -25.60 46.91
CA GLU A 150 -8.42 -26.05 46.10
C GLU A 150 -8.95 -26.87 44.91
N LEU A 151 -8.47 -26.56 43.71
CA LEU A 151 -8.60 -27.41 42.52
C LEU A 151 -7.23 -27.57 41.85
N PRO A 152 -6.99 -28.70 41.16
CA PRO A 152 -5.66 -29.27 41.03
C PRO A 152 -4.87 -28.71 39.84
N GLN A 153 -3.55 -28.58 40.06
CA GLN A 153 -2.55 -28.43 39.01
C GLN A 153 -2.56 -29.66 38.10
N GLU A 154 -2.86 -29.47 36.81
CA GLU A 154 -2.42 -30.39 35.77
C GLU A 154 -1.24 -29.76 35.01
N ASP A 155 -0.08 -30.39 35.18
CA ASP A 155 1.14 -30.13 34.43
C ASP A 155 1.06 -30.81 33.06
N GLY A 156 1.11 -30.02 31.98
CA GLY A 156 1.19 -30.52 30.60
C GLY A 156 2.08 -29.63 29.73
N PRO A 157 3.17 -30.14 29.12
CA PRO A 157 4.11 -29.30 28.38
C PRO A 157 3.66 -29.15 26.92
N PHE A 158 3.03 -28.02 26.59
CA PHE A 158 2.85 -27.60 25.20
C PHE A 158 3.98 -26.69 24.77
N SER A 159 4.86 -27.21 23.90
CA SER A 159 5.87 -26.42 23.22
C SER A 159 5.28 -25.83 21.93
N SER A 160 5.16 -24.50 21.91
CA SER A 160 4.75 -23.68 20.77
C SER A 160 5.88 -23.56 19.74
N PHE A 161 5.57 -23.74 18.45
CA PHE A 161 6.44 -23.34 17.34
C PHE A 161 5.70 -22.26 16.55
N SER A 162 6.25 -21.04 16.59
CA SER A 162 5.75 -19.83 15.95
C SER A 162 6.04 -19.83 14.44
N GLY A 163 5.06 -19.39 13.66
CA GLY A 163 5.23 -18.89 12.30
C GLY A 163 4.67 -17.49 12.28
N ASN A 164 5.49 -16.51 12.66
CA ASN A 164 5.09 -15.11 12.76
C ASN A 164 4.81 -14.55 11.36
N LEU A 165 3.62 -14.00 11.13
CA LEU A 165 3.27 -13.33 9.88
C LEU A 165 3.82 -11.88 9.82
N PHE A 166 4.33 -11.31 10.93
CA PHE A 166 4.90 -9.95 10.97
C PHE A 166 6.05 -9.71 11.97
N ALA A 167 6.80 -10.73 12.38
CA ALA A 167 7.95 -10.49 13.28
C ALA A 167 9.25 -10.20 12.50
N TRP A 168 9.66 -8.94 12.50
CA TRP A 168 11.05 -8.55 12.33
C TRP A 168 11.47 -7.70 13.54
N GLN A 169 12.23 -8.32 14.43
CA GLN A 169 13.10 -7.80 15.51
C GLN A 169 14.00 -9.00 15.85
N ASP A 170 15.29 -8.94 16.16
CA ASP A 170 16.26 -7.87 16.32
C ASP A 170 17.60 -8.62 16.30
N GLU A 171 18.44 -8.46 15.28
CA GLU A 171 19.87 -8.81 15.40
C GLU A 171 20.64 -7.50 15.25
N GLY A 172 20.92 -6.90 16.41
CA GLY A 172 21.73 -5.70 16.56
C GLY A 172 23.12 -5.90 15.98
N VAL A 173 23.29 -5.50 14.73
CA VAL A 173 24.56 -5.06 14.16
C VAL A 173 24.23 -3.75 13.47
N GLU A 174 24.54 -2.62 14.11
CA GLU A 174 24.57 -1.33 13.42
C GLU A 174 25.51 -1.43 12.22
N PRO A 175 25.05 -1.32 10.97
CA PRO A 175 25.93 -0.96 9.89
C PRO A 175 26.00 0.57 9.87
N SER A 176 27.19 1.14 9.84
CA SER A 176 27.39 2.53 9.48
C SER A 176 26.76 2.78 8.10
N TYR A 177 25.57 3.37 8.07
CA TYR A 177 24.70 3.53 6.90
C TYR A 177 25.23 4.53 5.85
N GLN A 178 26.48 4.97 5.95
CA GLN A 178 27.10 5.92 5.02
C GLN A 178 27.79 5.26 3.82
N ASP A 179 28.04 3.94 3.83
CA ASP A 179 28.84 3.28 2.78
C ASP A 179 28.08 2.29 1.88
N VAL A 180 26.75 2.18 2.00
CA VAL A 180 25.89 1.49 1.00
C VAL A 180 25.22 2.53 0.10
N ILE A 181 25.99 3.52 -0.32
CA ILE A 181 25.70 4.27 -1.54
C ILE A 181 26.24 3.38 -2.66
N PHE A 182 25.38 2.90 -3.56
CA PHE A 182 25.83 2.24 -4.79
C PHE A 182 27.00 3.03 -5.38
N PRO A 183 28.18 2.41 -5.60
CA PRO A 183 29.24 3.10 -6.32
C PRO A 183 28.66 3.59 -7.64
N SER A 184 29.09 4.78 -8.06
CA SER A 184 28.89 5.31 -9.41
C SER A 184 29.27 4.26 -10.46
N ILE A 185 28.31 3.41 -10.86
CA ILE A 185 28.45 2.46 -11.97
C ILE A 185 27.78 3.11 -13.18
N PHE A 186 28.46 4.08 -13.80
CA PHE A 186 28.00 4.64 -15.07
C PHE A 186 29.18 4.90 -16.00
N GLU A 187 29.61 3.84 -16.68
CA GLU A 187 30.17 3.92 -18.03
C GLU A 187 29.94 2.55 -18.70
N VAL A 188 28.83 2.43 -19.44
CA VAL A 188 28.62 1.33 -20.37
C VAL A 188 28.33 1.93 -21.73
N SER A 189 29.19 1.57 -22.67
CA SER A 189 29.21 2.00 -24.07
C SER A 189 27.85 1.87 -24.77
N GLU A 190 27.39 2.98 -25.35
CA GLU A 190 26.23 3.08 -26.24
C GLU A 190 26.54 2.35 -27.55
N ASN A 191 25.85 1.24 -27.82
CA ASN A 191 25.65 0.71 -29.17
C ASN A 191 24.63 -0.43 -29.17
N VAL A 192 23.33 -0.10 -29.11
CA VAL A 192 22.26 -0.86 -29.79
C VAL A 192 21.12 0.12 -30.09
N ALA A 193 21.03 0.56 -31.34
CA ALA A 193 19.89 1.30 -31.87
C ALA A 193 19.11 0.43 -32.86
N ALA A 194 17.79 0.56 -32.74
CA ALA A 194 16.73 0.28 -33.71
C ALA A 194 16.43 -1.18 -34.12
N ASP A 195 15.27 -1.65 -33.64
CA ASP A 195 14.20 -2.16 -34.52
C ASP A 195 12.86 -2.13 -33.74
N TYR A 196 12.02 -1.13 -34.00
CA TYR A 196 10.67 -1.03 -33.41
C TYR A 196 9.68 -0.49 -34.44
N ASN A 197 8.84 -1.39 -34.95
CA ASN A 197 7.53 -1.04 -35.50
C ASN A 197 6.54 -2.08 -34.96
N PHE A 198 5.62 -1.64 -34.11
CA PHE A 198 4.50 -2.44 -33.64
C PHE A 198 3.26 -1.54 -33.55
N ASP A 199 2.31 -1.78 -34.46
CA ASP A 199 1.06 -1.02 -34.59
C ASP A 199 0.04 -1.44 -33.52
N LEU A 200 0.05 -0.78 -32.36
CA LEU A 200 -0.91 -1.02 -31.26
C LEU A 200 -2.19 -0.17 -31.31
N PHE A 201 -2.33 0.73 -32.29
CA PHE A 201 -3.47 1.66 -32.34
C PHE A 201 -4.04 1.73 -33.77
N THR A 202 -5.04 0.92 -34.04
CA THR A 202 -6.08 1.21 -35.04
C THR A 202 -7.12 2.16 -34.44
N GLU A 203 -7.93 2.80 -35.31
CA GLU A 203 -8.91 3.86 -35.00
C GLU A 203 -9.84 3.62 -33.81
N ASP A 204 -10.00 2.39 -33.34
CA ASP A 204 -11.02 1.98 -32.35
C ASP A 204 -10.85 2.67 -30.98
N LEU A 205 -9.61 2.87 -30.52
CA LEU A 205 -9.33 3.54 -29.24
C LEU A 205 -9.47 5.07 -29.35
N LEU A 206 -9.26 5.63 -30.55
CA LEU A 206 -9.56 7.03 -30.84
C LEU A 206 -11.07 7.27 -30.98
N ARG A 207 -11.85 6.29 -31.43
CA ARG A 207 -13.32 6.39 -31.51
C ARG A 207 -13.99 6.37 -30.13
N LEU A 208 -13.48 5.56 -29.20
CA LEU A 208 -13.97 5.54 -27.81
C LEU A 208 -13.75 6.88 -27.08
N HIS A 209 -12.64 7.59 -27.34
CA HIS A 209 -12.36 8.88 -26.69
C HIS A 209 -12.80 10.11 -27.50
N ALA A 210 -13.10 9.99 -28.81
CA ALA A 210 -13.56 11.12 -29.61
C ALA A 210 -15.04 11.46 -29.37
N SER A 211 -15.86 10.50 -28.92
CA SER A 211 -17.30 10.69 -28.68
C SER A 211 -17.63 11.51 -27.42
N GLU A 212 -16.70 11.61 -26.46
CA GLU A 212 -16.91 12.37 -25.20
C GLU A 212 -16.52 13.86 -25.29
N SER A 213 -15.90 14.28 -26.40
CA SER A 213 -15.44 15.67 -26.59
C SER A 213 -16.36 16.50 -27.49
N LEU A 214 -17.65 16.58 -27.14
CA LEU A 214 -18.50 17.69 -27.61
C LEU A 214 -18.49 18.79 -26.53
N PRO A 215 -18.12 20.05 -26.86
CA PRO A 215 -18.15 21.13 -25.88
C PRO A 215 -19.60 21.40 -25.45
N GLY A 216 -19.88 21.17 -24.16
CA GLY A 216 -21.15 21.46 -23.51
C GLY A 216 -21.39 22.96 -23.30
N THR A 217 -21.43 23.75 -24.38
CA THR A 217 -21.75 25.19 -24.34
C THR A 217 -23.09 25.57 -24.97
N PHE A 218 -23.98 24.61 -25.28
CA PHE A 218 -25.30 24.91 -25.87
C PHE A 218 -26.50 24.89 -24.90
N ALA A 219 -26.31 24.58 -23.61
CA ALA A 219 -27.42 24.47 -22.66
C ALA A 219 -27.73 25.77 -21.86
N SER A 220 -26.89 26.81 -21.94
CA SER A 220 -27.02 28.01 -21.11
C SER A 220 -27.86 29.13 -21.70
N ASP A 221 -28.09 29.16 -23.03
CA ASP A 221 -28.68 30.32 -23.73
C ASP A 221 -30.20 30.20 -24.01
N LEU A 222 -30.86 29.12 -23.55
CA LEU A 222 -32.28 28.86 -23.86
C LEU A 222 -33.28 29.19 -22.72
N MET A 223 -32.82 29.80 -21.62
CA MET A 223 -33.68 30.18 -20.48
C MET A 223 -34.03 31.68 -20.42
N SER A 224 -34.08 32.38 -21.57
CA SER A 224 -34.58 33.77 -21.60
C SER A 224 -35.34 34.12 -22.89
N PHE A 225 -36.46 33.45 -23.17
CA PHE A 225 -37.46 33.95 -24.12
C PHE A 225 -38.88 33.80 -23.57
N ASN A 226 -39.34 34.84 -22.87
CA ASN A 226 -40.77 35.09 -22.66
C ASN A 226 -41.29 35.85 -23.89
N GLY A 227 -42.12 35.20 -24.71
CA GLY A 227 -42.72 35.87 -25.86
C GLY A 227 -43.58 34.97 -26.74
N THR A 228 -44.83 34.77 -26.32
CA THR A 228 -46.05 34.60 -27.14
C THR A 228 -45.98 33.74 -28.43
N GLY A 229 -46.56 32.54 -28.33
CA GLY A 229 -47.55 32.05 -29.28
C GLY A 229 -47.08 31.69 -30.69
N MET A 230 -46.56 30.47 -30.86
CA MET A 230 -46.70 29.72 -32.12
C MET A 230 -46.79 28.21 -31.86
N ALA A 231 -47.57 27.55 -32.72
CA ALA A 231 -48.02 26.17 -32.62
C ALA A 231 -46.87 25.15 -32.44
N THR A 232 -47.01 24.29 -31.45
CA THR A 232 -46.11 23.16 -31.18
C THR A 232 -46.29 22.07 -32.23
N SER A 233 -45.41 22.04 -33.24
CA SER A 233 -45.14 20.80 -33.98
C SER A 233 -44.27 19.90 -33.12
N PRO A 234 -44.61 18.61 -32.93
CA PRO A 234 -43.79 17.69 -32.17
C PRO A 234 -42.46 17.50 -32.91
N LEU A 235 -41.37 17.98 -32.32
CA LEU A 235 -40.02 17.66 -32.76
C LEU A 235 -39.87 16.14 -32.69
N ARG A 236 -39.83 15.52 -33.87
CA ARG A 236 -39.42 14.13 -34.06
C ARG A 236 -37.98 14.03 -33.54
N LEU A 237 -37.78 13.51 -32.34
CA LEU A 237 -36.47 13.02 -31.93
C LEU A 237 -36.07 11.97 -32.98
N ASP A 238 -35.00 12.25 -33.71
CA ASP A 238 -34.51 11.34 -34.75
C ASP A 238 -34.12 10.00 -34.12
N TYR A 239 -34.82 8.95 -34.54
CA TYR A 239 -34.55 7.54 -34.20
C TYR A 239 -33.10 7.10 -34.47
N SER A 240 -32.30 7.91 -35.17
CA SER A 240 -30.91 7.61 -35.53
C SER A 240 -29.94 7.60 -34.33
N TYR A 241 -30.19 8.36 -33.26
CA TYR A 241 -29.25 8.43 -32.12
C TYR A 241 -29.31 7.17 -31.24
N GLY A 242 -30.51 6.60 -31.06
CA GLY A 242 -30.68 5.37 -30.29
C GLY A 242 -29.99 4.16 -30.93
N ASN A 243 -29.99 4.08 -32.26
CA ASN A 243 -29.33 3.00 -32.99
C ASN A 243 -27.79 3.05 -32.84
N ALA A 244 -27.19 4.25 -32.90
CA ALA A 244 -25.74 4.41 -32.76
C ALA A 244 -25.25 4.07 -31.34
N LEU A 245 -25.99 4.47 -30.30
CA LEU A 245 -25.68 4.10 -28.92
C LEU A 245 -25.78 2.59 -28.70
N GLN A 246 -26.83 1.96 -29.23
CA GLN A 246 -27.03 0.52 -29.14
C GLN A 246 -25.95 -0.26 -29.92
N GLU A 247 -25.52 0.25 -31.08
CA GLU A 247 -24.43 -0.33 -31.86
C GLU A 247 -23.09 -0.24 -31.11
N ASN A 248 -22.78 0.89 -30.47
CA ASN A 248 -21.60 1.03 -29.62
C ASN A 248 -21.62 0.06 -28.42
N GLN A 249 -22.76 -0.05 -27.72
CA GLN A 249 -22.91 -1.00 -26.61
C GLN A 249 -22.74 -2.45 -27.05
N ASN A 250 -23.23 -2.82 -28.24
CA ASN A 250 -23.04 -4.15 -28.80
C ASN A 250 -21.57 -4.42 -29.15
N MET A 251 -20.86 -3.45 -29.73
CA MET A 251 -19.43 -3.56 -30.03
C MET A 251 -18.58 -3.69 -28.76
N GLU A 252 -18.88 -2.91 -27.72
CA GLU A 252 -18.21 -3.01 -26.42
C GLU A 252 -18.44 -4.37 -25.76
N LEU A 253 -19.68 -4.87 -25.82
CA LEU A 253 -20.03 -6.19 -25.32
C LEU A 253 -19.31 -7.31 -26.09
N GLU A 254 -19.23 -7.20 -27.41
CA GLU A 254 -18.50 -8.15 -28.25
C GLU A 254 -16.99 -8.13 -27.94
N ALA A 255 -16.38 -6.94 -27.85
CA ALA A 255 -14.99 -6.78 -27.47
C ALA A 255 -14.70 -7.35 -26.07
N ALA A 256 -15.60 -7.13 -25.11
CA ALA A 256 -15.50 -7.71 -23.77
C ALA A 256 -15.58 -9.24 -23.80
N ASN A 257 -16.45 -9.81 -24.63
CA ASN A 257 -16.57 -11.27 -24.81
C ASN A 257 -15.32 -11.87 -25.47
N VAL A 258 -14.77 -11.21 -26.49
CA VAL A 258 -13.51 -11.63 -27.13
C VAL A 258 -12.37 -11.58 -26.12
N ALA A 259 -12.23 -10.48 -25.39
CA ALA A 259 -11.21 -10.36 -24.35
C ALA A 259 -11.40 -11.42 -23.25
N ALA A 260 -12.64 -11.78 -22.88
CA ALA A 260 -12.92 -12.84 -21.92
C ALA A 260 -12.47 -14.22 -22.41
N GLU A 261 -12.73 -14.56 -23.67
CA GLU A 261 -12.27 -15.83 -24.26
C GLU A 261 -10.74 -15.86 -24.39
N ARG A 262 -10.12 -14.76 -24.85
CA ARG A 262 -8.65 -14.62 -24.90
C ARG A 262 -8.00 -14.69 -23.53
N LEU A 263 -8.67 -14.16 -22.51
CA LEU A 263 -8.22 -14.24 -21.13
C LEU A 263 -8.24 -15.69 -20.66
N LYS A 264 -9.30 -16.45 -20.93
CA LYS A 264 -9.37 -17.89 -20.63
C LYS A 264 -8.25 -18.66 -21.34
N GLU A 265 -8.02 -18.39 -22.62
CA GLU A 265 -6.89 -18.98 -23.36
C GLU A 265 -5.54 -18.65 -22.70
N SER A 266 -5.34 -17.38 -22.35
CA SER A 266 -4.12 -16.89 -21.70
C SER A 266 -3.89 -17.50 -20.33
N THR A 267 -4.96 -17.80 -19.58
CA THR A 267 -4.84 -18.43 -18.25
C THR A 267 -4.38 -19.88 -18.33
N ASN A 268 -4.66 -20.55 -19.45
CA ASN A 268 -4.18 -21.90 -19.72
C ASN A 268 -2.76 -21.93 -20.29
N ALA A 269 -2.23 -20.78 -20.74
CA ALA A 269 -0.86 -20.69 -21.21
C ALA A 269 0.11 -20.93 -20.04
N THR A 270 1.13 -21.76 -20.28
CA THR A 270 2.23 -21.93 -19.35
C THR A 270 3.02 -20.64 -19.26
N PHE A 271 2.73 -19.83 -18.23
CA PHE A 271 3.54 -18.66 -17.91
C PHE A 271 4.96 -19.14 -17.63
N VAL A 272 5.91 -18.67 -18.45
CA VAL A 272 7.34 -18.95 -18.23
C VAL A 272 7.67 -18.50 -16.82
N SER A 273 8.01 -19.47 -15.96
CA SER A 273 8.39 -19.17 -14.59
C SER A 273 9.59 -18.24 -14.62
N ARG A 274 9.55 -17.20 -13.79
CA ARG A 274 10.64 -16.21 -13.70
C ARG A 274 11.97 -16.97 -13.55
N PRO A 275 12.98 -16.72 -14.40
CA PRO A 275 14.29 -17.31 -14.20
C PRO A 275 14.76 -16.97 -12.78
N GLN A 276 15.36 -17.93 -12.09
CA GLN A 276 15.82 -17.72 -10.73
C GLN A 276 16.72 -16.48 -10.67
N SER A 277 16.51 -15.66 -9.65
CA SER A 277 17.42 -14.52 -9.40
C SER A 277 18.84 -15.05 -9.25
N PRO A 278 19.85 -14.34 -9.77
CA PRO A 278 21.23 -14.75 -9.63
C PRO A 278 21.59 -14.80 -8.14
N GLY A 279 22.34 -15.81 -7.73
CA GLY A 279 22.79 -15.95 -6.34
C GLY A 279 23.94 -15.01 -5.98
N VAL A 280 24.62 -14.47 -6.99
CA VAL A 280 25.82 -13.65 -6.85
C VAL A 280 25.71 -12.38 -7.72
N LEU A 281 26.15 -11.23 -7.20
CA LEU A 281 26.17 -9.94 -7.91
C LEU A 281 26.89 -10.00 -9.27
N THR A 282 27.96 -10.78 -9.39
CA THR A 282 28.71 -10.93 -10.64
C THR A 282 27.90 -11.60 -11.75
N GLU A 283 26.93 -12.44 -11.41
CA GLU A 283 26.01 -13.08 -12.36
C GLU A 283 24.85 -12.16 -12.76
N GLN A 284 24.64 -11.03 -12.05
CA GLN A 284 23.54 -10.11 -12.31
C GLN A 284 23.58 -9.53 -13.72
N SER A 285 24.76 -9.13 -14.20
CA SER A 285 24.93 -8.62 -15.56
C SER A 285 24.61 -9.67 -16.62
N GLN A 286 24.99 -10.93 -16.40
CA GLN A 286 24.68 -12.02 -17.32
C GLN A 286 23.19 -12.41 -17.27
N TRP A 287 22.60 -12.39 -16.08
CA TRP A 287 21.17 -12.61 -15.89
C TRP A 287 20.33 -11.53 -16.57
N MET A 288 20.71 -10.26 -16.46
CA MET A 288 20.06 -9.15 -17.18
C MET A 288 20.18 -9.32 -18.70
N LYS A 289 21.36 -9.71 -19.21
CA LYS A 289 21.54 -10.01 -20.65
C LYS A 289 20.67 -11.19 -21.08
N SER A 290 20.58 -12.25 -20.28
CA SER A 290 19.72 -13.40 -20.56
C SER A 290 18.24 -13.02 -20.58
N LEU A 291 17.79 -12.16 -19.67
CA LEU A 291 16.42 -11.65 -19.66
C LEU A 291 16.09 -10.86 -20.92
N VAL A 292 17.03 -10.02 -21.40
CA VAL A 292 16.87 -9.29 -22.67
C VAL A 292 16.83 -10.28 -23.84
N ALA A 293 17.67 -11.33 -23.81
CA ALA A 293 17.74 -12.34 -24.85
C ALA A 293 16.52 -13.28 -24.93
N GLN A 294 15.74 -13.44 -23.85
CA GLN A 294 14.51 -14.24 -23.85
C GLN A 294 13.38 -13.66 -24.71
N GLY A 295 13.62 -12.49 -25.32
CA GLY A 295 12.64 -11.81 -26.14
C GLY A 295 11.55 -11.16 -25.29
N ARG A 296 10.82 -10.25 -25.93
CA ARG A 296 9.66 -9.62 -25.31
C ARG A 296 8.50 -10.61 -25.38
N PRO A 297 7.81 -10.91 -24.27
CA PRO A 297 6.59 -11.69 -24.33
C PRO A 297 5.59 -10.96 -25.20
N SER A 298 4.91 -11.68 -26.09
CA SER A 298 3.74 -11.16 -26.78
C SER A 298 2.60 -11.02 -25.78
N PHE A 299 1.83 -9.93 -25.90
CA PHE A 299 0.63 -9.73 -25.11
C PHE A 299 -0.57 -9.69 -26.04
N ASP A 300 -1.67 -10.27 -25.59
CA ASP A 300 -2.94 -10.14 -26.29
C ASP A 300 -3.46 -8.71 -26.13
N ARG A 301 -3.71 -8.06 -27.26
CA ARG A 301 -4.11 -6.64 -27.32
C ARG A 301 -5.50 -6.44 -26.73
N ASP A 302 -6.42 -7.37 -26.96
CA ASP A 302 -7.80 -7.27 -26.51
C ASP A 302 -7.87 -7.40 -24.99
N VAL A 303 -7.05 -8.28 -24.42
CA VAL A 303 -6.91 -8.41 -22.97
C VAL A 303 -6.32 -7.15 -22.32
N ILE A 304 -5.27 -6.56 -22.92
CA ILE A 304 -4.71 -5.28 -22.43
C ILE A 304 -5.77 -4.19 -22.45
N ASN A 305 -6.46 -4.02 -23.58
CA ASN A 305 -7.47 -2.97 -23.74
C ASN A 305 -8.62 -3.13 -22.74
N ALA A 306 -9.11 -4.36 -22.54
CA ALA A 306 -10.15 -4.64 -21.55
C ALA A 306 -9.68 -4.30 -20.12
N PHE A 307 -8.44 -4.60 -19.78
CA PHE A 307 -7.89 -4.26 -18.47
C PHE A 307 -7.61 -2.75 -18.33
N LEU A 308 -7.23 -2.05 -19.40
CA LEU A 308 -7.10 -0.60 -19.39
C LEU A 308 -8.46 0.08 -19.21
N ALA A 309 -9.51 -0.40 -19.87
CA ALA A 309 -10.88 0.09 -19.64
C ALA A 309 -11.27 -0.08 -18.16
N LEU A 310 -11.04 -1.26 -17.57
CA LEU A 310 -11.28 -1.47 -16.14
C LEU A 310 -10.43 -0.57 -15.23
N PHE A 311 -9.22 -0.21 -15.64
CA PHE A 311 -8.40 0.76 -14.91
C PHE A 311 -9.04 2.15 -14.95
N GLU A 312 -9.43 2.62 -16.13
CA GLU A 312 -10.10 3.91 -16.30
C GLU A 312 -11.39 3.97 -15.46
N ASP A 313 -12.20 2.91 -15.51
CA ASP A 313 -13.48 2.77 -14.80
C ASP A 313 -13.36 2.65 -13.28
N ASN A 314 -12.18 2.43 -12.71
CA ASN A 314 -12.06 2.16 -11.26
C ASN A 314 -11.00 3.01 -10.58
N ILE A 315 -10.01 3.53 -11.31
CA ILE A 315 -8.80 4.10 -10.74
C ILE A 315 -8.46 5.48 -11.30
N SER A 316 -8.85 5.83 -12.53
CA SER A 316 -8.43 7.09 -13.17
C SER A 316 -8.69 8.34 -12.33
N ALA A 317 -9.88 8.47 -11.73
CA ALA A 317 -10.23 9.63 -10.89
C ALA A 317 -9.30 9.81 -9.66
N PHE A 318 -8.61 8.75 -9.25
CA PHE A 318 -7.63 8.79 -8.15
C PHE A 318 -6.27 9.38 -8.58
N PHE A 319 -6.01 9.51 -9.87
CA PHE A 319 -4.78 10.10 -10.41
C PHE A 319 -5.09 11.53 -10.88
N PRO A 320 -4.89 12.58 -10.04
CA PRO A 320 -5.09 13.95 -10.48
C PRO A 320 -4.23 14.23 -11.72
N GLY A 321 -4.85 14.77 -12.77
CA GLY A 321 -4.20 15.02 -14.06
C GLY A 321 -4.15 13.82 -15.03
N SER A 322 -4.69 12.65 -14.68
CA SER A 322 -4.75 11.50 -15.62
C SER A 322 -5.88 11.61 -16.63
N GLY A 323 -6.82 12.55 -16.43
CA GLY A 323 -8.06 12.67 -17.21
C GLY A 323 -7.86 12.77 -18.73
N GLN A 324 -6.64 12.98 -19.23
CA GLN A 324 -6.33 12.97 -20.65
C GLN A 324 -4.92 12.49 -21.00
N THR A 325 -4.27 11.62 -20.21
CA THR A 325 -3.06 10.97 -20.73
C THR A 325 -3.45 9.99 -21.83
N LYS A 326 -3.65 10.50 -23.04
CA LYS A 326 -3.80 9.72 -24.26
C LYS A 326 -2.51 8.93 -24.42
N PHE A 327 -2.56 7.64 -24.16
CA PHE A 327 -1.43 6.76 -24.41
C PHE A 327 -1.16 6.76 -25.90
N THR A 328 -0.07 7.40 -26.29
CA THR A 328 0.44 7.33 -27.65
C THR A 328 1.17 6.01 -27.85
N ARG A 329 1.42 5.65 -29.11
CA ARG A 329 2.33 4.56 -29.50
C ARG A 329 3.72 4.67 -28.88
N GLU A 330 4.10 5.89 -28.50
CA GLU A 330 5.40 6.22 -27.92
C GLU A 330 5.43 6.02 -26.40
N SER A 331 4.27 5.76 -25.78
CA SER A 331 4.20 5.53 -24.34
C SER A 331 5.03 4.31 -23.94
N PRO A 332 5.91 4.43 -22.92
CA PRO A 332 6.72 3.31 -22.48
C PRO A 332 5.88 2.11 -22.08
N ARG A 333 6.28 0.92 -22.50
CA ARG A 333 5.46 -0.29 -22.32
C ARG A 333 5.18 -0.66 -20.88
N HIS A 334 6.12 -0.41 -19.99
CA HIS A 334 5.94 -0.65 -18.57
C HIS A 334 4.74 0.11 -17.97
N ILE A 335 4.37 1.29 -18.48
CA ILE A 335 3.29 2.09 -17.89
C ILE A 335 1.91 1.47 -18.16
N TYR A 336 1.59 1.14 -19.43
CA TYR A 336 0.29 0.56 -19.75
C TYR A 336 0.17 -0.89 -19.27
N LEU A 337 1.28 -1.63 -19.16
CA LEU A 337 1.26 -2.94 -18.51
C LEU A 337 0.98 -2.84 -17.01
N ALA A 338 1.53 -1.82 -16.33
CA ALA A 338 1.25 -1.60 -14.91
C ALA A 338 -0.23 -1.22 -14.71
N MET A 339 -0.76 -0.33 -15.55
CA MET A 339 -2.19 0.03 -15.55
C MET A 339 -3.09 -1.17 -15.83
N ALA A 340 -2.78 -1.95 -16.88
CA ALA A 340 -3.52 -3.18 -17.18
C ALA A 340 -3.44 -4.18 -16.02
N GLY A 341 -2.29 -4.30 -15.35
CA GLY A 341 -2.17 -5.07 -14.12
C GLY A 341 -3.15 -4.60 -13.03
N VAL A 342 -3.20 -3.28 -12.78
CA VAL A 342 -4.12 -2.69 -11.80
C VAL A 342 -5.59 -2.90 -12.21
N GLY A 343 -5.98 -2.61 -13.45
CA GLY A 343 -7.35 -2.83 -13.94
C GLY A 343 -7.77 -4.30 -13.91
N GLY A 344 -6.84 -5.21 -14.20
CA GLY A 344 -7.03 -6.66 -14.04
C GLY A 344 -7.39 -7.09 -12.62
N CYS A 345 -7.04 -6.30 -11.59
CA CYS A 345 -7.46 -6.57 -10.20
C CYS A 345 -8.97 -6.44 -9.99
N PHE A 346 -9.67 -5.69 -10.86
CA PHE A 346 -11.12 -5.48 -10.84
C PHE A 346 -11.89 -6.42 -11.77
N CYS A 347 -11.19 -7.23 -12.56
CA CYS A 347 -11.79 -8.19 -13.47
C CYS A 347 -12.35 -9.39 -12.69
N SER A 348 -13.66 -9.65 -12.84
CA SER A 348 -14.36 -10.74 -12.16
C SER A 348 -14.19 -12.11 -12.82
N ILE A 349 -13.60 -12.16 -14.03
CA ILE A 349 -13.41 -13.40 -14.78
C ILE A 349 -12.40 -14.28 -14.05
N GLU A 350 -12.69 -15.58 -13.94
CA GLU A 350 -11.76 -16.54 -13.36
C GLU A 350 -10.43 -16.56 -14.14
N GLY A 351 -9.31 -16.61 -13.43
CA GLY A 351 -7.99 -16.55 -14.05
C GLY A 351 -7.44 -15.13 -14.29
N SER A 352 -8.29 -14.09 -14.22
CA SER A 352 -7.87 -12.70 -14.45
C SER A 352 -6.72 -12.27 -13.53
N THR A 353 -6.76 -12.70 -12.27
CA THR A 353 -5.73 -12.39 -11.27
C THR A 353 -4.35 -12.91 -11.69
N GLN A 354 -4.26 -14.07 -12.33
CA GLN A 354 -2.99 -14.63 -12.81
C GLN A 354 -2.42 -13.79 -13.95
N VAL A 355 -3.27 -13.37 -14.90
CA VAL A 355 -2.88 -12.52 -16.02
C VAL A 355 -2.49 -11.11 -15.54
N ALA A 356 -3.25 -10.54 -14.60
CA ALA A 356 -2.95 -9.26 -13.98
C ALA A 356 -1.58 -9.28 -13.27
N LYS A 357 -1.28 -10.35 -12.52
CA LYS A 357 0.05 -10.58 -11.92
C LYS A 357 1.14 -10.69 -12.98
N TRP A 358 0.85 -11.37 -14.09
CA TRP A 358 1.80 -11.48 -15.18
C TRP A 358 2.11 -10.12 -15.81
N PHE A 359 1.11 -9.26 -16.05
CA PHE A 359 1.33 -7.88 -16.49
C PHE A 359 2.14 -7.08 -15.46
N TYR A 360 1.79 -7.16 -14.17
CA TYR A 360 2.56 -6.54 -13.08
C TYR A 360 4.04 -6.94 -13.10
N TYR A 361 4.34 -8.24 -13.21
CA TYR A 361 5.73 -8.71 -13.21
C TYR A 361 6.50 -8.29 -14.46
N ASN A 362 5.84 -8.24 -15.62
CA ASN A 362 6.45 -7.76 -16.85
C ASN A 362 6.67 -6.26 -16.85
N ALA A 363 5.68 -5.48 -16.41
CA ALA A 363 5.78 -4.03 -16.22
C ALA A 363 6.97 -3.69 -15.31
N ARG A 364 7.08 -4.37 -14.17
CA ARG A 364 8.20 -4.20 -13.26
C ARG A 364 9.54 -4.57 -13.87
N ARG A 365 9.61 -5.70 -14.59
CA ARG A 365 10.85 -6.11 -15.27
C ARG A 365 11.29 -5.05 -16.28
N GLU A 366 10.37 -4.58 -17.11
CA GLU A 366 10.65 -3.54 -18.11
C GLU A 366 11.01 -2.20 -17.49
N LEU A 367 10.33 -1.80 -16.41
CA LEU A 367 10.67 -0.62 -15.64
C LEU A 367 12.10 -0.68 -15.11
N PHE A 368 12.49 -1.80 -14.50
CA PHE A 368 13.87 -1.94 -14.01
C PHE A 368 14.87 -1.95 -15.15
N THR A 369 14.62 -2.70 -16.23
CA THR A 369 15.47 -2.64 -17.41
C THR A 369 15.62 -1.21 -17.91
N ASP A 370 14.53 -0.44 -18.01
CA ASP A 370 14.63 0.97 -18.41
C ASP A 370 15.45 1.77 -17.41
N VAL A 371 15.16 1.72 -16.10
CA VAL A 371 15.85 2.48 -15.04
C VAL A 371 17.36 2.20 -15.04
N TYR A 372 17.77 0.94 -15.16
CA TYR A 372 19.17 0.52 -15.16
C TYR A 372 19.92 0.87 -16.47
N HIS A 373 19.21 1.09 -17.58
CA HIS A 373 19.84 1.64 -18.78
C HIS A 373 20.08 3.14 -18.57
N SER A 374 21.35 3.51 -18.44
CA SER A 374 21.86 4.83 -18.10
C SER A 374 21.72 5.86 -19.22
N ARG A 375 20.53 6.01 -19.77
CA ARG A 375 20.23 7.01 -20.80
C ARG A 375 19.79 8.33 -20.16
N ARG A 376 20.13 9.44 -20.83
CA ARG A 376 19.54 10.74 -20.50
C ARG A 376 18.04 10.67 -20.76
N ARG A 377 17.24 10.88 -19.72
CA ARG A 377 15.77 10.92 -19.80
C ARG A 377 15.26 12.35 -19.83
N THR A 378 14.24 12.60 -20.64
CA THR A 378 13.44 13.82 -20.55
C THR A 378 12.70 13.86 -19.20
N PHE A 379 12.18 15.03 -18.82
CA PHE A 379 11.41 15.14 -17.58
C PHE A 379 10.13 14.30 -17.63
N ASP A 380 9.44 14.24 -18.77
CA ASP A 380 8.24 13.41 -18.93
C ASP A 380 8.55 11.91 -18.85
N GLU A 381 9.67 11.45 -19.41
CA GLU A 381 10.12 10.06 -19.26
C GLU A 381 10.38 9.72 -17.79
N LYS A 382 10.98 10.66 -17.03
CA LYS A 382 11.18 10.51 -15.58
C LYS A 382 9.85 10.41 -14.83
N LEU A 383 8.88 11.25 -15.18
CA LEU A 383 7.52 11.19 -14.60
C LEU A 383 6.83 9.86 -14.92
N CYS A 384 6.96 9.34 -16.15
CA CYS A 384 6.43 8.02 -16.54
C CYS A 384 7.03 6.88 -15.69
N VAL A 385 8.33 6.93 -15.39
CA VAL A 385 9.00 5.94 -14.53
C VAL A 385 8.40 5.97 -13.11
N ILE A 386 8.28 7.15 -12.49
CA ILE A 386 7.72 7.30 -11.14
C ILE A 386 6.24 6.88 -11.12
N GLN A 387 5.46 7.29 -12.13
CA GLN A 387 4.07 6.90 -12.28
C GLN A 387 3.92 5.37 -12.39
N THR A 388 4.84 4.70 -13.11
CA THR A 388 4.85 3.24 -13.19
C THR A 388 5.13 2.60 -11.82
N PHE A 389 6.08 3.12 -11.05
CA PHE A 389 6.29 2.65 -9.67
C PHE A 389 5.03 2.81 -8.81
N CYS A 390 4.36 3.96 -8.88
CA CYS A 390 3.11 4.20 -8.16
C CYS A 390 2.02 3.19 -8.52
N LEU A 391 1.88 2.86 -9.82
CA LEU A 391 0.93 1.86 -10.30
C LEU A 391 1.26 0.44 -9.83
N LEU A 392 2.55 0.08 -9.82
CA LEU A 392 3.00 -1.22 -9.31
C LEU A 392 2.74 -1.35 -7.80
N GLU A 393 2.94 -0.27 -7.06
CA GLU A 393 2.62 -0.22 -5.64
C GLU A 393 1.10 -0.32 -5.40
N LEU A 394 0.31 0.44 -6.16
CA LEU A 394 -1.15 0.37 -6.13
C LEU A 394 -1.67 -1.05 -6.44
N PHE A 395 -1.05 -1.75 -7.39
CA PHE A 395 -1.34 -3.15 -7.66
C PHE A 395 -1.14 -4.03 -6.42
N GLY A 396 -0.04 -3.82 -5.66
CA GLY A 396 0.22 -4.52 -4.41
C GLY A 396 -0.91 -4.37 -3.40
N TYR A 397 -1.47 -3.16 -3.26
CA TYR A 397 -2.60 -2.89 -2.36
C TYR A 397 -3.93 -3.52 -2.81
N LEU A 398 -4.12 -3.71 -4.12
CA LEU A 398 -5.42 -4.10 -4.69
C LEU A 398 -5.53 -5.58 -5.08
N CYS A 399 -4.41 -6.25 -5.37
CA CYS A 399 -4.43 -7.58 -5.96
C CYS A 399 -4.78 -8.71 -4.97
N GLY A 400 -4.62 -8.47 -3.66
CA GLY A 400 -4.82 -9.49 -2.62
C GLY A 400 -3.73 -10.58 -2.60
N ASP A 401 -2.59 -10.34 -3.23
CA ASP A 401 -1.44 -11.24 -3.20
C ASP A 401 -0.40 -10.76 -2.20
N GLN A 402 -0.16 -11.56 -1.16
CA GLN A 402 0.79 -11.21 -0.09
C GLN A 402 2.19 -10.93 -0.62
N ARG A 403 2.66 -11.66 -1.64
CA ARG A 403 4.01 -11.47 -2.17
C ARG A 403 4.14 -10.16 -2.96
N ALA A 404 3.17 -9.84 -3.81
CA ALA A 404 3.15 -8.55 -4.53
C ALA A 404 3.09 -7.37 -3.56
N TYR A 405 2.33 -7.54 -2.48
CA TYR A 405 2.27 -6.62 -1.36
C TYR A 405 3.64 -6.45 -0.66
N GLU A 406 4.30 -7.53 -0.25
CA GLU A 406 5.64 -7.47 0.37
C GLU A 406 6.68 -6.83 -0.56
N LEU A 407 6.60 -7.13 -1.86
CA LEU A 407 7.48 -6.51 -2.84
C LEU A 407 7.28 -5.00 -2.90
N THR A 408 6.04 -4.53 -2.83
CA THR A 408 5.72 -3.10 -2.83
C THR A 408 6.47 -2.37 -1.72
N GLU A 409 6.53 -2.96 -0.52
CA GLU A 409 7.26 -2.40 0.61
C GLU A 409 8.77 -2.24 0.32
N VAL A 410 9.38 -3.26 -0.30
CA VAL A 410 10.81 -3.23 -0.64
C VAL A 410 11.14 -2.10 -1.61
N TRP A 411 10.27 -1.84 -2.59
CA TRP A 411 10.54 -0.88 -3.65
C TRP A 411 10.07 0.54 -3.34
N HIS A 412 9.26 0.75 -2.31
CA HIS A 412 8.75 2.08 -1.99
C HIS A 412 9.89 3.06 -1.69
N LEU A 413 10.91 2.64 -0.93
CA LEU A 413 12.06 3.49 -0.63
C LEU A 413 12.85 3.83 -1.89
N GLU A 414 13.08 2.85 -2.75
CA GLU A 414 13.79 3.06 -4.02
C GLU A 414 13.02 4.00 -4.95
N MET A 415 11.69 3.87 -5.03
CA MET A 415 10.83 4.81 -5.77
C MET A 415 11.01 6.24 -5.25
N LEU A 416 10.97 6.46 -3.93
CA LEU A 416 11.16 7.78 -3.33
C LEU A 416 12.56 8.33 -3.65
N GLN A 417 13.61 7.49 -3.59
CA GLN A 417 14.97 7.89 -3.94
C GLN A 417 15.09 8.27 -5.42
N ILE A 418 14.51 7.49 -6.33
CA ILE A 418 14.49 7.76 -7.77
C ILE A 418 13.74 9.07 -8.05
N ALA A 419 12.59 9.29 -7.41
CA ALA A 419 11.86 10.54 -7.52
C ALA A 419 12.71 11.74 -7.09
N ARG A 420 13.59 11.57 -6.09
CA ARG A 420 14.45 12.66 -5.57
C ARG A 420 15.53 12.96 -6.57
N GLN A 421 16.18 11.92 -7.08
CA GLN A 421 17.19 12.02 -8.13
C GLN A 421 16.63 12.65 -9.42
N PHE A 422 15.36 12.41 -9.71
CA PHE A 422 14.68 12.99 -10.87
C PHE A 422 14.27 14.45 -10.67
N GLY A 423 14.43 15.00 -9.47
CA GLY A 423 14.06 16.37 -9.15
C GLY A 423 12.54 16.54 -9.04
N LEU A 424 11.79 15.50 -8.68
CA LEU A 424 10.32 15.58 -8.56
C LEU A 424 9.87 16.67 -7.59
N TRP A 425 10.69 17.01 -6.59
CA TRP A 425 10.38 18.06 -5.62
C TRP A 425 10.90 19.45 -5.99
N THR A 426 11.61 19.56 -7.12
CA THR A 426 12.05 20.86 -7.65
C THR A 426 10.95 21.46 -8.52
N SER A 427 10.78 22.78 -8.48
CA SER A 427 9.77 23.46 -9.32
C SER A 427 9.94 23.07 -10.78
N ALA A 428 8.94 22.41 -11.38
CA ALA A 428 8.94 22.18 -12.82
C ALA A 428 8.75 23.49 -13.59
N LYS A 429 8.98 23.41 -14.90
CA LYS A 429 8.51 24.41 -15.86
C LYS A 429 7.00 24.24 -16.04
N SER A 430 6.32 25.32 -16.44
CA SER A 430 4.85 25.46 -16.46
C SER A 430 4.08 24.24 -17.01
N ASP A 431 4.55 23.62 -18.09
CA ASP A 431 3.73 22.65 -18.84
C ASP A 431 3.66 21.26 -18.16
N SER A 432 4.62 20.92 -17.30
CA SER A 432 4.65 19.63 -16.57
C SER A 432 4.26 19.77 -15.09
N GLU A 433 3.93 20.97 -14.62
CA GLU A 433 3.67 21.27 -13.22
C GLU A 433 2.44 20.52 -12.69
N GLU A 434 1.36 20.49 -13.46
CA GLU A 434 0.14 19.77 -13.09
C GLU A 434 0.39 18.26 -12.94
N ARG A 435 1.08 17.66 -13.91
CA ARG A 435 1.42 16.23 -13.89
C ARG A 435 2.38 15.89 -12.75
N GLN A 436 3.37 16.75 -12.51
CA GLN A 436 4.28 16.62 -11.37
C GLN A 436 3.53 16.68 -10.05
N SER A 437 2.65 17.68 -9.87
CA SER A 437 1.81 17.84 -8.68
C SER A 437 0.92 16.61 -8.47
N GLY A 438 0.28 16.10 -9.53
CA GLY A 438 -0.50 14.86 -9.48
C GLY A 438 0.30 13.66 -8.98
N ILE A 439 1.52 13.45 -9.51
CA ILE A 439 2.41 12.37 -9.06
C ILE A 439 2.82 12.54 -7.60
N ILE A 440 3.11 13.77 -7.17
CA ILE A 440 3.43 14.05 -5.76
C ILE A 440 2.23 13.68 -4.88
N HIS A 441 1.00 14.07 -5.25
CA HIS A 441 -0.20 13.70 -4.49
C HIS A 441 -0.35 12.18 -4.38
N ILE A 442 -0.09 11.45 -5.46
CA ILE A 442 -0.14 9.98 -5.45
C ILE A 442 0.91 9.42 -4.48
N LEU A 443 2.14 9.92 -4.49
CA LEU A 443 3.19 9.49 -3.55
C LEU A 443 2.79 9.74 -2.08
N TYR A 444 2.21 10.91 -1.78
CA TYR A 444 1.66 11.19 -0.45
C TYR A 444 0.57 10.20 -0.08
N THR A 445 -0.28 9.86 -1.04
CA THR A 445 -1.37 8.94 -0.79
C THR A 445 -0.87 7.52 -0.53
N LEU A 446 0.06 7.04 -1.34
CA LEU A 446 0.64 5.70 -1.18
C LEU A 446 1.38 5.58 0.15
N GLU A 447 2.13 6.60 0.56
CA GLU A 447 2.74 6.62 1.89
C GLU A 447 1.69 6.69 3.02
N CYS A 448 0.61 7.46 2.83
CA CYS A 448 -0.50 7.50 3.76
C CYS A 448 -1.14 6.11 3.93
N TYR A 449 -1.34 5.37 2.84
CA TYR A 449 -1.80 3.99 2.88
C TYR A 449 -0.78 3.08 3.57
N ARG A 450 0.49 3.26 3.28
CA ARG A 450 1.58 2.50 3.90
C ARG A 450 1.61 2.69 5.43
N THR A 451 1.42 3.93 5.89
CA THR A 451 1.42 4.23 7.34
C THR A 451 0.14 3.78 8.03
N ILE A 452 -1.03 4.03 7.44
CA ILE A 452 -2.33 3.76 8.08
C ILE A 452 -2.80 2.33 7.89
N ILE A 453 -2.76 1.84 6.66
CA ILE A 453 -3.33 0.54 6.31
C ILE A 453 -2.33 -0.58 6.63
N LEU A 454 -1.05 -0.34 6.32
CA LEU A 454 -0.01 -1.35 6.45
C LEU A 454 0.76 -1.28 7.76
N GLN A 455 0.53 -0.25 8.57
CA GLN A 455 1.21 -0.04 9.84
C GLN A 455 2.75 0.00 9.67
N ARG A 456 3.22 0.54 8.55
CA ARG A 456 4.66 0.66 8.26
C ARG A 456 5.16 2.06 8.63
N PRO A 457 6.41 2.19 9.12
CA PRO A 457 7.00 3.49 9.42
C PRO A 457 7.10 4.35 8.16
N ALA A 458 6.67 5.62 8.20
CA ALA A 458 6.84 6.55 7.08
C ALA A 458 8.30 6.60 6.59
N MET A 459 8.53 6.61 5.29
CA MET A 459 9.83 6.69 4.59
C MET A 459 10.12 8.04 3.91
N PHE A 460 9.20 9.00 3.98
CA PHE A 460 9.50 10.43 3.79
C PHE A 460 10.43 10.97 4.91
N TYR A 461 11.65 10.44 5.03
CA TYR A 461 12.68 10.93 5.93
C TYR A 461 13.53 11.99 5.25
N ALA A 462 13.66 13.17 5.88
CA ALA A 462 14.79 14.07 5.62
C ALA A 462 16.09 13.34 5.99
N PRO A 463 17.06 13.11 5.07
CA PRO A 463 18.28 12.37 5.35
C PRO A 463 19.17 12.96 6.46
N THR A 464 18.85 14.15 6.96
CA THR A 464 19.72 14.95 7.83
C THR A 464 19.02 15.54 9.06
N ALA A 465 17.71 15.34 9.25
CA ALA A 465 17.01 15.89 10.42
C ALA A 465 17.19 14.95 11.62
N GLN A 466 18.28 15.13 12.38
CA GLN A 466 18.28 14.67 13.77
C GLN A 466 17.15 15.41 14.51
N PRO A 467 16.31 14.70 15.27
CA PRO A 467 15.25 15.32 16.02
C PRO A 467 15.84 16.22 17.10
N ALA A 468 15.75 17.55 16.92
CA ALA A 468 15.94 18.45 18.04
C ALA A 468 14.76 18.24 19.00
N PRO A 469 14.98 17.82 20.26
CA PRO A 469 13.92 17.37 21.17
C PRO A 469 12.93 18.48 21.61
N SER A 470 13.11 19.72 21.16
CA SER A 470 12.25 20.87 21.50
C SER A 470 11.54 21.52 20.31
N SER A 471 11.76 21.05 19.07
CA SER A 471 11.12 21.64 17.89
C SER A 471 9.79 20.95 17.56
N PHE A 472 8.74 21.75 17.31
CA PHE A 472 7.45 21.27 16.84
C PHE A 472 7.60 20.42 15.55
N PRO A 473 6.78 19.37 15.36
CA PRO A 473 6.89 18.41 14.25
C PRO A 473 6.66 19.01 12.84
N PHE A 474 6.33 20.31 12.74
CA PHE A 474 6.05 21.00 11.48
C PHE A 474 7.09 22.07 11.10
N SER A 475 8.30 22.04 11.68
CA SER A 475 9.38 22.93 11.24
C SER A 475 9.79 22.59 9.80
N SER A 476 10.00 23.63 8.98
CA SER A 476 10.32 23.56 7.54
C SER A 476 11.55 22.70 7.18
N SER A 477 12.37 22.31 8.15
CA SER A 477 13.55 21.44 7.94
C SER A 477 13.23 19.95 7.86
N TRP A 478 12.04 19.53 8.32
CA TRP A 478 11.66 18.11 8.42
C TRP A 478 10.86 17.61 7.21
N TRP A 479 10.29 18.55 6.47
CA TRP A 479 9.39 18.26 5.36
C TRP A 479 10.18 18.19 4.05
N LEU A 480 10.21 17.00 3.45
CA LEU A 480 10.86 16.75 2.15
C LEU A 480 9.92 16.86 0.95
N GLY A 481 8.65 17.22 1.19
CA GLY A 481 7.71 17.44 0.11
C GLY A 481 8.01 18.71 -0.69
N PRO A 482 7.22 19.00 -1.73
CA PRO A 482 7.37 20.26 -2.45
C PRO A 482 7.21 21.37 -1.42
N LYS A 483 7.87 22.52 -1.58
CA LYS A 483 7.53 23.69 -0.76
C LYS A 483 6.18 24.23 -1.21
N GLU A 484 5.12 23.44 -1.01
CA GLU A 484 3.76 23.91 -1.07
C GLU A 484 3.58 24.73 0.20
N GLU A 485 3.94 26.01 0.10
CA GLU A 485 3.73 27.01 1.14
C GLU A 485 2.28 26.95 1.64
N SER A 486 1.34 26.61 0.75
CA SER A 486 -0.06 26.33 1.03
C SER A 486 -0.27 25.21 2.05
N LEU A 487 0.42 24.07 1.96
CA LEU A 487 0.22 22.91 2.82
C LEU A 487 0.89 23.11 4.18
N GLU A 488 2.12 23.62 4.21
CA GLU A 488 2.83 23.92 5.46
C GLU A 488 2.05 24.92 6.30
N THR A 489 1.63 26.04 5.71
CA THR A 489 0.83 27.04 6.42
C THR A 489 -0.55 26.52 6.83
N THR A 490 -1.10 25.53 6.10
CA THR A 490 -2.34 24.84 6.51
C THR A 490 -2.10 23.94 7.72
N LEU A 491 -1.02 23.16 7.75
CA LEU A 491 -0.66 22.31 8.89
C LEU A 491 -0.32 23.13 10.14
N GLN A 492 0.42 24.22 9.99
CA GLN A 492 0.69 25.16 11.08
C GLN A 492 -0.60 25.77 11.63
N SER A 493 -1.52 26.15 10.74
CA SER A 493 -2.87 26.61 11.09
C SER A 493 -3.64 25.56 11.89
N ILE A 494 -3.66 24.30 11.44
CA ILE A 494 -4.33 23.18 12.12
C ILE A 494 -3.70 22.90 13.50
N ALA A 495 -2.37 23.01 13.60
CA ALA A 495 -1.64 22.75 14.84
C ALA A 495 -1.77 23.87 15.88
N SER A 496 -2.03 25.10 15.44
CA SER A 496 -2.19 26.24 16.34
C SER A 496 -3.47 26.09 17.20
N HIS A 497 -3.35 26.30 18.52
CA HIS A 497 -4.48 26.19 19.47
C HIS A 497 -5.50 27.36 19.37
N GLY A 498 -5.34 28.26 18.40
CA GLY A 498 -6.22 29.41 18.19
C GLY A 498 -7.24 29.19 17.08
N THR A 499 -8.25 30.05 17.01
CA THR A 499 -9.16 30.13 15.86
C THR A 499 -8.38 30.60 14.64
N SER A 500 -7.74 29.67 13.94
CA SER A 500 -7.05 30.00 12.70
C SER A 500 -8.04 30.57 11.69
N THR A 501 -7.66 31.66 11.06
CA THR A 501 -8.43 32.27 9.97
C THR A 501 -8.32 31.47 8.67
N LYS A 502 -7.31 30.61 8.55
CA LYS A 502 -7.06 29.86 7.33
C LYS A 502 -7.94 28.62 7.27
N ARG A 503 -8.88 28.63 6.32
CA ARG A 503 -9.76 27.48 6.06
C ARG A 503 -9.29 26.63 4.88
N ILE A 504 -9.50 25.34 4.96
CA ILE A 504 -9.28 24.37 3.88
C ILE A 504 -10.41 24.53 2.86
N LYS A 505 -10.08 24.99 1.65
CA LYS A 505 -11.04 25.34 0.60
C LYS A 505 -11.14 24.33 -0.54
N SER A 506 -10.23 23.36 -0.63
CA SER A 506 -10.23 22.37 -1.71
C SER A 506 -10.18 20.94 -1.18
N SER A 507 -10.77 20.02 -1.94
CA SER A 507 -10.72 18.58 -1.65
C SER A 507 -9.28 18.04 -1.67
N SER A 508 -8.47 18.48 -2.65
CA SER A 508 -7.06 18.12 -2.73
C SER A 508 -6.28 18.50 -1.47
N MET A 509 -6.42 19.75 -0.99
CA MET A 509 -5.75 20.21 0.23
C MET A 509 -6.28 19.51 1.48
N SER A 510 -7.58 19.22 1.52
CA SER A 510 -8.19 18.41 2.58
C SER A 510 -7.51 17.03 2.67
N PHE A 511 -7.39 16.34 1.54
CA PHE A 511 -6.76 15.03 1.47
C PHE A 511 -5.26 15.08 1.81
N LEU A 512 -4.50 16.00 1.21
CA LEU A 512 -3.06 16.13 1.43
C LEU A 512 -2.69 16.49 2.86
N SER A 513 -3.43 17.42 3.48
CA SER A 513 -3.21 17.77 4.89
C SER A 513 -3.47 16.59 5.81
N LEU A 514 -4.47 15.76 5.50
CA LEU A 514 -4.74 14.54 6.24
C LEU A 514 -3.63 13.48 6.06
N CYS A 515 -3.12 13.29 4.84
CA CYS A 515 -1.95 12.46 4.59
C CYS A 515 -0.74 12.96 5.37
N ALA A 516 -0.45 14.26 5.35
CA ALA A 516 0.68 14.81 6.10
C ALA A 516 0.55 14.57 7.61
N ILE A 517 -0.65 14.73 8.18
CA ILE A 517 -0.91 14.40 9.60
C ILE A 517 -0.65 12.92 9.87
N SER A 518 -1.05 12.00 8.96
CA SER A 518 -0.80 10.57 9.13
C SER A 518 0.69 10.22 9.17
N LEU A 519 1.49 10.87 8.32
CA LEU A 519 2.93 10.65 8.29
C LEU A 519 3.58 11.11 9.59
N SER A 520 3.21 12.29 10.09
CA SER A 520 3.68 12.79 11.38
C SER A 520 3.27 11.89 12.56
N ALA A 521 2.05 11.33 12.52
CA ALA A 521 1.58 10.37 13.51
C ALA A 521 2.42 9.09 13.53
N SER A 522 2.68 8.51 12.35
CA SER A 522 3.51 7.31 12.22
C SER A 522 4.94 7.51 12.71
N GLN A 523 5.54 8.68 12.45
CA GLN A 523 6.89 8.97 12.92
C GLN A 523 6.96 9.05 14.45
N SER A 524 5.93 9.64 15.07
CA SER A 524 5.90 9.80 16.52
C SER A 524 5.72 8.47 17.26
N THR A 525 4.96 7.52 16.69
CA THR A 525 4.78 6.19 17.29
C THR A 525 6.03 5.31 17.16
N CYS A 526 6.79 5.43 16.07
CA CYS A 526 8.05 4.69 15.92
C CYS A 526 9.10 5.11 16.96
N ILE A 527 9.17 6.40 17.31
CA ILE A 527 10.14 6.91 18.30
C ILE A 527 9.83 6.40 19.71
N GLY A 528 8.54 6.29 20.09
CA GLY A 528 8.14 5.81 21.42
C GLY A 528 8.48 4.35 21.71
N ASN A 529 8.49 3.50 20.68
CA ASN A 529 8.70 2.06 20.82
C ASN A 529 10.19 1.62 20.88
N LEU A 530 11.13 2.53 20.60
CA LEU A 530 12.57 2.19 20.53
C LEU A 530 13.28 2.21 21.89
N GLU A 531 12.64 2.71 22.96
CA GLU A 531 13.20 2.64 24.31
C GLU A 531 12.21 2.10 25.36
N PRO A 532 11.85 0.81 25.34
CA PRO A 532 11.64 0.11 26.60
C PRO A 532 13.04 -0.09 27.17
N SER A 533 13.58 0.93 27.82
CA SER A 533 14.80 0.77 28.59
C SER A 533 14.57 -0.41 29.53
N GLN A 534 15.24 -1.54 29.25
CA GLN A 534 15.33 -2.71 30.12
C GLN A 534 16.11 -2.39 31.40
N SER A 535 16.04 -1.14 31.88
CA SER A 535 16.51 -0.74 33.18
C SER A 535 15.58 -1.36 34.22
N SER A 536 15.90 -2.60 34.59
CA SER A 536 15.62 -3.20 35.88
C SER A 536 14.16 -3.13 36.33
N GLU A 537 13.36 -4.07 35.84
CA GLU A 537 12.07 -4.47 36.45
C GLU A 537 12.21 -4.95 37.92
N GLN A 538 13.43 -5.01 38.48
CA GLN A 538 13.68 -5.55 39.82
C GLN A 538 13.66 -4.53 40.97
N ASP A 539 13.61 -3.21 40.71
CA ASP A 539 13.69 -2.21 41.80
C ASP A 539 12.41 -1.39 42.06
N ILE A 540 11.29 -1.63 41.36
CA ILE A 540 10.06 -0.80 41.46
C ILE A 540 9.15 -1.19 42.65
N SER A 541 9.55 -2.13 43.51
CA SER A 541 8.68 -2.60 44.61
C SER A 541 8.35 -1.53 45.69
N LYS A 542 8.94 -0.33 45.75
CA LYS A 542 8.82 0.51 46.98
C LYS A 542 8.64 2.03 46.86
N LYS A 543 8.42 2.64 45.68
CA LYS A 543 8.12 4.08 45.63
C LYS A 543 6.75 4.36 45.02
N GLY A 544 5.88 4.93 45.86
CA GLY A 544 4.45 5.10 45.62
C GLY A 544 4.11 5.93 44.38
N ASP A 545 3.26 5.32 43.55
CA ASP A 545 1.94 5.77 43.10
C ASP A 545 1.73 7.19 42.52
N GLN A 546 2.79 7.92 42.19
CA GLN A 546 2.68 9.11 41.33
C GLN A 546 3.26 8.80 39.95
N GLY A 547 2.53 7.96 39.22
CA GLY A 547 2.84 7.60 37.84
C GLY A 547 2.78 8.82 36.94
N ALA A 548 3.94 9.26 36.45
CA ALA A 548 3.99 10.20 35.34
C ALA A 548 3.18 9.61 34.17
N PRO A 549 2.32 10.40 33.50
CA PRO A 549 1.57 9.91 32.35
C PRO A 549 2.56 9.38 31.32
N SER A 550 2.35 8.14 30.86
CA SER A 550 3.21 7.55 29.83
C SER A 550 3.24 8.47 28.62
N GLN A 551 4.44 8.67 28.07
CA GLN A 551 4.71 9.58 26.94
C GLN A 551 3.73 9.35 25.76
N ASP A 552 3.36 8.08 25.51
CA ASP A 552 2.39 7.66 24.51
C ASP A 552 1.00 8.30 24.65
N HIS A 553 0.55 8.59 25.86
CA HIS A 553 -0.76 9.18 26.07
C HIS A 553 -0.80 10.65 25.64
N SER A 554 0.29 11.39 25.85
CA SER A 554 0.39 12.79 25.42
C SER A 554 0.42 12.93 23.90
N THR A 555 1.18 12.08 23.23
CA THR A 555 1.28 12.02 21.76
C THR A 555 -0.07 11.69 21.13
N ARG A 556 -0.81 10.70 21.67
CA ARG A 556 -2.15 10.35 21.19
C ARG A 556 -3.14 11.51 21.32
N LYS A 557 -3.17 12.18 22.47
CA LYS A 557 -4.02 13.37 22.69
C LYS A 557 -3.69 14.51 21.72
N PHE A 558 -2.41 14.71 21.41
CA PHE A 558 -1.98 15.70 20.44
C PHE A 558 -2.51 15.38 19.03
N PHE A 559 -2.41 14.14 18.57
CA PHE A 559 -2.96 13.76 17.25
C PHE A 559 -4.49 13.77 17.20
N GLU A 560 -5.17 13.38 18.28
CA GLU A 560 -6.62 13.52 18.38
C GLU A 560 -7.05 14.99 18.24
N MET A 561 -6.34 15.90 18.92
CA MET A 561 -6.55 17.33 18.78
C MET A 561 -6.26 17.83 17.34
N LEU A 562 -5.16 17.40 16.71
CA LEU A 562 -4.85 17.78 15.32
C LEU A 562 -5.94 17.34 14.34
N LEU A 563 -6.45 16.11 14.47
CA LEU A 563 -7.51 15.59 13.63
C LEU A 563 -8.83 16.36 13.85
N ASN A 564 -9.17 16.67 15.10
CA ASN A 564 -10.32 17.51 15.41
C ASN A 564 -10.18 18.92 14.81
N ASN A 565 -9.01 19.54 14.94
CA ASN A 565 -8.73 20.84 14.34
C ASN A 565 -8.77 20.78 12.81
N TRP A 566 -8.24 19.72 12.20
CA TRP A 566 -8.31 19.48 10.76
C TRP A 566 -9.77 19.49 10.30
N ARG A 567 -10.64 18.72 10.95
CA ARG A 567 -12.08 18.66 10.63
C ARG A 567 -12.79 20.01 10.78
N CYS A 568 -12.43 20.79 11.80
CA CYS A 568 -12.99 22.13 12.04
C CYS A 568 -12.43 23.21 11.10
N SER A 569 -11.31 22.95 10.42
CA SER A 569 -10.65 23.92 9.55
C SER A 569 -11.26 23.98 8.16
N HIS A 570 -12.24 23.14 7.82
CA HIS A 570 -12.84 23.09 6.50
C HIS A 570 -13.81 24.24 6.23
N ALA A 571 -13.66 24.89 5.07
CA ALA A 571 -14.68 25.76 4.51
C ALA A 571 -15.74 24.96 3.73
N ILE A 572 -15.35 23.82 3.17
CA ILE A 572 -16.21 22.92 2.38
C ILE A 572 -16.12 21.53 3.01
N ALA A 573 -17.26 20.87 3.16
CA ALA A 573 -17.31 19.51 3.71
C ALA A 573 -16.30 18.59 2.97
N PRO A 574 -15.45 17.84 3.69
CA PRO A 574 -14.52 16.92 3.05
C PRO A 574 -15.26 15.83 2.28
N GLU A 575 -14.65 15.32 1.20
CA GLU A 575 -15.21 14.21 0.45
C GLU A 575 -15.38 12.95 1.32
N PRO A 576 -16.38 12.09 1.03
CA PRO A 576 -16.59 10.84 1.77
C PRO A 576 -15.36 9.92 1.81
N SER A 577 -14.59 9.86 0.72
CA SER A 577 -13.32 9.13 0.64
C SER A 577 -12.29 9.66 1.65
N THR A 578 -12.14 10.98 1.72
CA THR A 578 -11.24 11.65 2.67
C THR A 578 -11.72 11.45 4.12
N MET A 579 -13.03 11.53 4.37
CA MET A 579 -13.60 11.26 5.69
C MET A 579 -13.42 9.82 6.14
N MET A 580 -13.44 8.86 5.22
CA MET A 580 -13.15 7.47 5.53
C MET A 580 -11.70 7.30 6.02
N LEU A 581 -10.74 7.94 5.34
CA LEU A 581 -9.34 7.98 5.77
C LEU A 581 -9.16 8.67 7.13
N PHE A 582 -9.91 9.75 7.38
CA PHE A 582 -9.91 10.46 8.67
C PHE A 582 -10.33 9.53 9.81
N HIS A 583 -11.37 8.73 9.61
CA HIS A 583 -11.80 7.76 10.63
C HIS A 583 -10.82 6.59 10.77
N LEU A 584 -10.16 6.15 9.70
CA LEU A 584 -9.09 5.15 9.81
C LEU A 584 -7.90 5.65 10.62
N LEU A 585 -7.56 6.93 10.51
CA LEU A 585 -6.53 7.55 11.35
C LEU A 585 -6.89 7.49 12.82
N HIS A 586 -8.13 7.82 13.17
CA HIS A 586 -8.59 7.66 14.55
C HIS A 586 -8.58 6.20 15.02
N LEU A 587 -8.97 5.24 14.16
CA LEU A 587 -8.85 3.83 14.50
C LEU A 587 -7.39 3.45 14.82
N ASN A 588 -6.43 3.95 14.05
CA ASN A 588 -5.00 3.72 14.31
C ASN A 588 -4.52 4.32 15.66
N ILE A 589 -5.16 5.39 16.14
CA ILE A 589 -4.84 5.99 17.45
C ILE A 589 -5.34 5.12 18.62
N TYR A 590 -6.49 4.49 18.46
CA TYR A 590 -7.20 3.81 19.56
C TYR A 590 -7.07 2.28 19.55
N VAL A 591 -6.70 1.70 18.41
CA VAL A 591 -6.55 0.26 18.19
C VAL A 591 -5.16 -0.05 17.67
N SER A 592 -4.54 -1.09 18.24
CA SER A 592 -3.40 -1.75 17.63
C SER A 592 -3.88 -2.52 16.39
N LEU A 593 -3.79 -1.88 15.22
CA LEU A 593 -4.25 -2.46 13.96
C LEU A 593 -3.44 -3.71 13.56
N SER A 594 -2.17 -3.78 13.95
CA SER A 594 -1.34 -4.99 13.76
C SER A 594 -1.87 -6.17 14.58
N SER A 595 -2.22 -5.95 15.85
CA SER A 595 -2.86 -6.96 16.70
C SER A 595 -4.24 -7.34 16.18
N LEU A 596 -4.97 -6.38 15.61
CA LEU A 596 -6.29 -6.62 15.03
C LEU A 596 -6.21 -7.43 13.73
N GLN A 597 -5.17 -7.23 12.91
CA GLN A 597 -4.96 -7.95 11.66
C GLN A 597 -4.40 -9.37 11.86
N ASP A 598 -3.76 -9.65 12.99
CA ASP A 598 -3.17 -10.96 13.31
C ASP A 598 -4.22 -12.02 13.74
N VAL A 599 -5.39 -11.99 13.09
CA VAL A 599 -6.51 -12.89 13.42
C VAL A 599 -6.19 -14.34 13.07
N GLU A 600 -5.29 -14.58 12.13
CA GLU A 600 -4.89 -15.93 11.74
C GLU A 600 -4.11 -16.67 12.83
N GLN A 601 -3.38 -15.95 13.69
CA GLN A 601 -2.59 -16.58 14.75
C GLN A 601 -3.43 -17.01 15.95
N TRP A 602 -4.74 -16.65 16.00
CA TRP A 602 -5.67 -16.97 17.10
C TRP A 602 -5.13 -16.68 18.50
N ASN A 603 -4.06 -15.88 18.61
CA ASN A 603 -3.50 -15.50 19.89
C ASN A 603 -4.28 -14.29 20.43
N LEU A 604 -5.57 -14.53 20.65
CA LEU A 604 -6.58 -13.53 21.00
C LEU A 604 -6.38 -12.97 22.42
N ARG A 605 -5.29 -13.36 23.09
CA ARG A 605 -4.88 -12.86 24.41
C ARG A 605 -4.31 -11.45 24.36
N HIS A 606 -3.83 -10.98 23.21
CA HIS A 606 -3.34 -9.61 23.10
C HIS A 606 -4.52 -8.63 23.09
N ARG A 607 -4.50 -7.66 24.00
CA ARG A 607 -5.47 -6.55 23.99
C ARG A 607 -5.25 -5.71 22.73
N CYS A 608 -6.26 -5.64 21.87
CA CYS A 608 -6.23 -4.78 20.69
C CYS A 608 -6.53 -3.31 21.03
N PHE A 609 -7.25 -3.08 22.13
CA PHE A 609 -7.63 -1.76 22.63
C PHE A 609 -6.80 -1.41 23.86
N TYR A 610 -6.37 -0.16 23.96
CA TYR A 610 -5.55 0.29 25.10
C TYR A 610 -6.37 0.54 26.37
N SER A 611 -7.66 0.85 26.23
CA SER A 611 -8.60 1.09 27.34
C SER A 611 -10.06 0.84 26.88
N ASP A 612 -11.00 0.79 27.83
CA ASP A 612 -12.43 0.70 27.51
C ASP A 612 -12.96 1.97 26.81
N GLU A 613 -12.38 3.13 27.13
CA GLU A 613 -12.67 4.38 26.41
C GLU A 613 -12.20 4.30 24.95
N ASP A 614 -10.99 3.81 24.73
CA ASP A 614 -10.43 3.62 23.38
C ASP A 614 -11.23 2.58 22.58
N LYS A 615 -11.72 1.52 23.24
CA LYS A 615 -12.66 0.56 22.65
C LYS A 615 -13.95 1.23 22.19
N ALA A 616 -14.57 2.05 23.04
CA ALA A 616 -15.81 2.77 22.68
C ALA A 616 -15.58 3.76 21.52
N LYS A 617 -14.50 4.55 21.57
CA LYS A 617 -14.13 5.47 20.48
C LYS A 617 -13.86 4.73 19.17
N SER A 618 -13.15 3.60 19.23
CA SER A 618 -12.87 2.76 18.06
C SER A 618 -14.16 2.27 17.40
N LEU A 619 -15.10 1.74 18.18
CA LEU A 619 -16.40 1.31 17.64
C LEU A 619 -17.19 2.45 17.00
N TRP A 620 -17.14 3.65 17.60
CA TRP A 620 -17.79 4.84 17.03
C TRP A 620 -17.21 5.19 15.64
N HIS A 621 -15.88 5.23 15.53
CA HIS A 621 -15.19 5.51 14.27
C HIS A 621 -15.41 4.41 13.23
N ALA A 622 -15.33 3.13 13.63
CA ALA A 622 -15.62 1.99 12.76
C ALA A 622 -17.05 2.06 12.21
N GLY A 623 -18.03 2.41 13.06
CA GLY A 623 -19.42 2.61 12.63
C GLY A 623 -19.57 3.73 11.60
N HIS A 624 -18.81 4.82 11.72
CA HIS A 624 -18.80 5.88 10.70
C HIS A 624 -18.16 5.45 9.39
N VAL A 625 -17.06 4.69 9.44
CA VAL A 625 -16.46 4.09 8.23
C VAL A 625 -17.49 3.25 7.48
N LEU A 626 -18.24 2.38 8.17
CA LEU A 626 -19.26 1.55 7.54
C LEU A 626 -20.44 2.34 6.98
N ARG A 627 -20.86 3.43 7.65
CA ARG A 627 -21.91 4.33 7.15
C ARG A 627 -21.46 5.07 5.89
N LEU A 628 -20.28 5.69 5.90
CA LEU A 628 -19.71 6.35 4.73
C LEU A 628 -19.56 5.37 3.56
N ALA A 629 -19.07 4.17 3.84
CA ALA A 629 -18.91 3.13 2.82
C ALA A 629 -20.25 2.69 2.21
N LYS A 630 -21.31 2.61 3.03
CA LYS A 630 -22.67 2.35 2.57
C LYS A 630 -23.18 3.47 1.67
N ASP A 631 -22.99 4.73 2.07
CA ASP A 631 -23.45 5.89 1.30
C ASP A 631 -22.72 5.97 -0.05
N MET A 632 -21.40 5.78 -0.06
CA MET A 632 -20.60 5.70 -1.30
C MET A 632 -21.07 4.54 -2.21
N SER A 633 -21.38 3.38 -1.62
CA SER A 633 -21.88 2.21 -2.38
C SER A 633 -23.30 2.41 -2.91
N MET A 634 -24.13 3.21 -2.26
CA MET A 634 -25.47 3.55 -2.71
C MET A 634 -25.45 4.59 -3.83
N LEU A 635 -24.52 5.55 -3.74
CA LEU A 635 -24.31 6.53 -4.79
C LEU A 635 -23.73 5.91 -6.06
N ALA A 636 -22.98 4.81 -5.95
CA ALA A 636 -22.45 4.02 -7.08
C ALA A 636 -23.54 3.21 -7.83
N THR A 637 -24.67 3.84 -8.16
CA THR A 637 -25.68 3.29 -9.09
C THR A 637 -25.06 3.01 -10.46
N PRO A 638 -25.64 2.13 -11.30
CA PRO A 638 -25.15 1.89 -12.65
C PRO A 638 -25.00 3.17 -13.48
N GLU A 639 -25.93 4.11 -13.31
CA GLU A 639 -25.90 5.44 -13.93
C GLU A 639 -24.78 6.31 -13.35
N ALA A 640 -24.52 6.23 -12.04
CA ALA A 640 -23.40 6.94 -11.43
C ALA A 640 -22.02 6.34 -11.76
N ARG A 641 -21.98 5.08 -12.24
CA ARG A 641 -20.76 4.53 -12.86
C ARG A 641 -20.44 5.24 -14.16
N GLU A 642 -21.45 5.61 -14.95
CA GLU A 642 -21.24 6.47 -16.12
C GLU A 642 -20.78 7.88 -15.71
N SER A 643 -21.20 8.37 -14.53
CA SER A 643 -20.70 9.64 -13.98
C SER A 643 -19.36 9.54 -13.21
N GLY A 644 -18.70 8.38 -13.21
CA GLY A 644 -17.36 8.23 -12.63
C GLY A 644 -17.26 8.36 -11.11
N THR A 645 -18.32 8.07 -10.33
CA THR A 645 -18.17 8.01 -8.85
C THR A 645 -17.43 6.74 -8.46
N LEU A 646 -16.09 6.82 -8.43
CA LEU A 646 -15.19 5.71 -8.15
C LEU A 646 -15.02 5.49 -6.64
N LEU A 647 -15.10 4.23 -6.21
CA LEU A 647 -14.73 3.87 -4.85
C LEU A 647 -13.20 4.00 -4.71
N PRO A 648 -12.70 4.65 -3.65
CA PRO A 648 -11.26 4.88 -3.53
C PRO A 648 -10.50 3.57 -3.26
N PRO A 649 -9.20 3.46 -3.61
CA PRO A 649 -8.42 2.23 -3.41
C PRO A 649 -8.36 1.73 -1.95
N HIS A 650 -8.49 2.63 -0.98
CA HIS A 650 -8.52 2.29 0.44
C HIS A 650 -9.90 1.82 0.94
N PHE A 651 -10.95 1.83 0.12
CA PHE A 651 -12.29 1.37 0.49
C PHE A 651 -12.33 -0.06 1.08
N PRO A 652 -11.82 -1.11 0.41
CA PRO A 652 -11.90 -2.46 0.95
C PRO A 652 -11.13 -2.62 2.26
N HIS A 653 -10.01 -1.92 2.39
CA HIS A 653 -9.20 -1.87 3.61
C HIS A 653 -9.95 -1.23 4.77
N ALA A 654 -10.58 -0.09 4.52
CA ALA A 654 -11.31 0.66 5.52
C ALA A 654 -12.48 -0.15 6.09
N VAL A 655 -13.29 -0.71 5.20
CA VAL A 655 -14.45 -1.53 5.57
C VAL A 655 -14.01 -2.78 6.32
N PHE A 656 -12.93 -3.42 5.89
CA PHE A 656 -12.40 -4.60 6.57
C PHE A 656 -11.94 -4.31 7.99
N LEU A 657 -11.11 -3.27 8.18
CA LEU A 657 -10.60 -2.88 9.50
C LEU A 657 -11.72 -2.45 10.44
N ALA A 658 -12.70 -1.70 9.95
CA ALA A 658 -13.88 -1.32 10.72
C ALA A 658 -14.69 -2.56 11.15
N SER A 659 -14.88 -3.53 10.25
CA SER A 659 -15.60 -4.78 10.55
C SER A 659 -14.86 -5.63 11.58
N LEU A 660 -13.52 -5.68 11.50
CA LEU A 660 -12.70 -6.38 12.48
C LEU A 660 -12.81 -5.76 13.88
N CYS A 661 -12.93 -4.43 14.00
CA CYS A 661 -13.14 -3.79 15.30
C CYS A 661 -14.43 -4.29 15.98
N PHE A 662 -15.54 -4.39 15.25
CA PHE A 662 -16.79 -4.93 15.77
C PHE A 662 -16.67 -6.42 16.12
N TRP A 663 -16.10 -7.22 15.22
CA TRP A 663 -15.90 -8.65 15.45
C TRP A 663 -15.06 -8.92 16.70
N ARG A 664 -13.96 -8.17 16.87
CA ARG A 664 -13.05 -8.34 18.01
C ARG A 664 -13.75 -8.11 19.34
N VAL A 665 -14.57 -7.05 19.41
CA VAL A 665 -15.33 -6.74 20.63
C VAL A 665 -16.38 -7.79 20.92
N ASP A 666 -17.09 -8.26 19.89
CA ASP A 666 -18.09 -9.33 20.03
C ASP A 666 -17.43 -10.61 20.57
N TYR A 667 -16.27 -10.99 20.00
CA TYR A 667 -15.49 -12.14 20.45
C TYR A 667 -15.03 -12.02 21.91
N GLU A 668 -14.54 -10.86 22.33
CA GLU A 668 -14.09 -10.64 23.71
C GLU A 668 -15.24 -10.80 24.71
N GLU A 669 -16.43 -10.28 24.38
CA GLU A 669 -17.60 -10.38 25.25
C GLU A 669 -18.21 -11.79 25.30
N THR A 670 -18.13 -12.56 24.20
CA THR A 670 -18.62 -13.95 24.19
C THR A 670 -17.73 -14.92 24.97
N ASN A 671 -16.44 -14.62 25.10
CA ASN A 671 -15.48 -15.49 25.79
C ASN A 671 -15.18 -15.08 27.23
N ASP A 672 -15.73 -13.94 27.69
CA ASP A 672 -15.58 -13.53 29.08
C ASP A 672 -16.62 -14.24 29.94
N ASP A 673 -16.25 -15.43 30.44
CA ASP A 673 -17.04 -16.26 31.36
C ASP A 673 -17.46 -15.50 32.65
N SER A 674 -16.85 -14.34 32.93
CA SER A 674 -17.08 -13.57 34.15
C SER A 674 -18.35 -12.71 34.15
N MET A 675 -19.03 -12.53 33.00
CA MET A 675 -20.20 -11.64 32.88
C MET A 675 -21.44 -12.29 32.22
N PRO A 676 -22.06 -13.30 32.85
CA PRO A 676 -23.31 -13.90 32.36
C PRO A 676 -24.49 -12.95 32.61
N GLY A 677 -24.78 -12.01 31.69
CA GLY A 677 -26.00 -11.19 31.79
C GLY A 677 -26.15 -9.97 30.87
N ALA A 678 -25.12 -9.49 30.18
CA ALA A 678 -25.17 -8.24 29.41
C ALA A 678 -25.65 -8.38 27.94
N TYR A 679 -26.52 -9.36 27.64
CA TYR A 679 -26.76 -9.86 26.28
C TYR A 679 -27.56 -8.97 25.30
N ASN A 680 -27.92 -7.73 25.63
CA ASN A 680 -28.72 -6.90 24.71
C ASN A 680 -27.91 -6.09 23.68
N ASN A 681 -26.60 -5.91 23.87
CA ASN A 681 -25.76 -5.13 22.94
C ASN A 681 -25.17 -5.96 21.77
N GLY A 682 -25.20 -7.30 21.85
CA GLY A 682 -24.67 -8.18 20.80
C GLY A 682 -25.46 -8.11 19.48
N ILE A 683 -26.78 -7.90 19.55
CA ILE A 683 -27.66 -7.85 18.37
C ILE A 683 -27.32 -6.67 17.46
N THR A 684 -26.87 -5.54 18.02
CA THR A 684 -26.39 -4.42 17.21
C THR A 684 -25.15 -4.85 16.44
N ARG A 685 -24.07 -5.27 17.12
CA ARG A 685 -22.74 -5.53 16.51
C ARG A 685 -22.74 -6.55 15.37
N GLY A 686 -23.58 -7.58 15.47
CA GLY A 686 -23.74 -8.55 14.38
C GLY A 686 -24.23 -7.92 13.07
N LYS A 687 -25.00 -6.82 13.13
CA LYS A 687 -25.47 -6.08 11.96
C LYS A 687 -24.34 -5.29 11.31
N GLU A 688 -23.44 -4.68 12.07
CA GLU A 688 -22.29 -3.96 11.50
C GLU A 688 -21.31 -4.90 10.79
N ILE A 689 -21.06 -6.09 11.35
CA ILE A 689 -20.21 -7.10 10.70
C ILE A 689 -20.85 -7.56 9.38
N GLN A 690 -22.15 -7.87 9.40
CA GLN A 690 -22.90 -8.25 8.18
C GLN A 690 -22.94 -7.12 7.14
N LEU A 691 -23.05 -5.87 7.60
CA LEU A 691 -22.96 -4.69 6.72
C LEU A 691 -21.59 -4.63 6.06
N GLY A 692 -20.50 -4.77 6.83
CA GLY A 692 -19.14 -4.81 6.31
C GLY A 692 -18.93 -5.91 5.28
N GLU A 693 -19.39 -7.14 5.56
CA GLU A 693 -19.35 -8.28 4.63
C GLU A 693 -20.10 -7.97 3.33
N SER A 694 -21.29 -7.36 3.43
CA SER A 694 -22.10 -6.95 2.28
C SER A 694 -21.41 -5.88 1.43
N LEU A 695 -20.78 -4.89 2.07
CA LEU A 695 -20.07 -3.80 1.38
C LEU A 695 -18.82 -4.31 0.66
N ILE A 696 -18.01 -5.14 1.32
CA ILE A 696 -16.82 -5.75 0.69
C ILE A 696 -17.22 -6.65 -0.47
N SER A 697 -18.33 -7.40 -0.35
CA SER A 697 -18.83 -8.28 -1.43
C SER A 697 -19.21 -7.53 -2.71
N ARG A 698 -19.50 -6.22 -2.63
CA ARG A 698 -19.83 -5.38 -3.80
C ARG A 698 -18.58 -4.85 -4.50
N HIS A 699 -17.44 -4.80 -3.80
CA HIS A 699 -16.20 -4.29 -4.34
C HIS A 699 -15.50 -5.38 -5.17
N ARG A 700 -15.06 -5.02 -6.39
CA ARG A 700 -14.55 -6.00 -7.36
C ARG A 700 -13.06 -6.32 -7.23
N SER A 701 -12.31 -5.58 -6.42
CA SER A 701 -10.86 -5.78 -6.29
C SER A 701 -10.50 -7.18 -5.77
N GLY A 702 -9.30 -7.65 -6.13
CA GLY A 702 -8.70 -8.87 -5.59
C GLY A 702 -8.65 -8.86 -4.05
N MET A 703 -8.25 -7.73 -3.46
CA MET A 703 -8.17 -7.56 -2.01
C MET A 703 -9.53 -7.69 -1.32
N ALA A 704 -10.59 -7.12 -1.89
CA ALA A 704 -11.95 -7.27 -1.33
C ALA A 704 -12.38 -8.74 -1.26
N ARG A 705 -12.04 -9.54 -2.29
CA ARG A 705 -12.32 -10.99 -2.28
C ARG A 705 -11.56 -11.73 -1.18
N VAL A 706 -10.34 -11.31 -0.87
CA VAL A 706 -9.55 -11.87 0.26
C VAL A 706 -10.22 -11.51 1.58
N TYR A 707 -10.52 -10.22 1.80
CA TYR A 707 -11.14 -9.76 3.05
C TYR A 707 -12.51 -10.37 3.30
N LYS A 708 -13.32 -10.56 2.26
CA LYS A 708 -14.59 -11.28 2.36
C LYS A 708 -14.40 -12.67 2.95
N LYS A 709 -13.47 -13.46 2.39
CA LYS A 709 -13.19 -14.82 2.88
C LYS A 709 -12.72 -14.84 4.33
N VAL A 710 -11.92 -13.84 4.72
CA VAL A 710 -11.49 -13.68 6.12
C VAL A 710 -12.71 -13.42 7.00
N LEU A 711 -13.55 -12.43 6.69
CA LEU A 711 -14.75 -12.13 7.49
C LEU A 711 -15.73 -13.31 7.57
N GLU A 712 -15.95 -14.03 6.47
CA GLU A 712 -16.78 -15.25 6.45
C GLU A 712 -16.24 -16.32 7.42
N ARG A 713 -14.91 -16.50 7.46
CA ARG A 713 -14.26 -17.42 8.39
C ARG A 713 -14.40 -16.95 9.84
N LEU A 714 -14.20 -15.67 10.10
CA LEU A 714 -14.32 -15.09 11.46
C LEU A 714 -15.73 -15.20 12.02
N ARG A 715 -16.74 -15.04 11.16
CA ARG A 715 -18.14 -15.23 11.51
C ARG A 715 -18.47 -16.68 11.88
N SER A 716 -17.73 -17.66 11.38
CA SER A 716 -17.96 -19.07 11.74
C SER A 716 -17.42 -19.46 13.12
N VAL A 717 -16.66 -18.57 13.77
CA VAL A 717 -16.03 -18.85 15.07
C VAL A 717 -16.75 -18.19 16.25
N VAL A 718 -17.51 -17.13 15.97
CA VAL A 718 -18.50 -16.55 16.91
C VAL A 718 -19.80 -17.31 16.75
#